data_AF-A0A3M8DIF8-F1
#
_entry.id   AF-A0A3M8DIF8-F1
#
_cell.length_a   1.000
_cell.length_b   1.000
_cell.length_c   1.000
_cell.angle_alpha   90.00
_cell.angle_beta   90.00
_cell.angle_gamma   90.00
#
_symmetry.space_group_name_H-M   'P 1'
#
loop_
_entity.id
_entity.type
_entity.pdbx_description
1 polymer ?
#
loop_
_entity_poly.entity_id
_entity_poly.type
_entity_poly.pdbx_seq_one_letter_code
_entity_poly.pdbx_strand_id
1 'polypeptide(L)'
;MKKTYRNPFFKWLMAFSLLLQLAAVPTLASAHTADPMTAQVDAVLYALEQNPESIGMQSGISIYDLTKDKMLYSHNADKNYVPASNMKLFTGVTALDRLGPDYTFKTEVFVKGGINARGQVTELILKGYGDPTLTEADLEELAHDLKEKGVTTVRSRLLLDDSYFDDVRLGAGWMWDDEPYGYSAQLSALALHKNFVTLTVTPGKSGKKAEITLDPQTDTMAIDNQVKTVDGKTADVTVTRARGKNVVTVTGTIGVDASSYQEDVSIENPTLYVGNVWKRKLEEAGIKLGSSIRIQTTDKAYDEPVVTHESRPLGEIMVELNKESDNFYAEQLLKTLGAVEKRKGSAEAGAEVVADFLNEAGITTGYSQADGSGLSRYDLITTEQMVQLLRYVQEKPYSELLESTLPIAGVDGTLANRLKGTPAEKNLIAKTGSMSGVNSLSGYVTAKNGDKLAFSIITNGIYKSKYARSLQDQVAVLMASYPELDEPGDDGLPEPEAYKLSDLLDPILDAPEATGVSAGIIVKALDEKGKEATWYAHDADKLMTPASNLKLLTGATALTELGSDYRFKTELSASTPVTDDGLLKGNLYVKGYGDPSIHTEDELKAQDGVSIESIVDAIKKRGIKRINGDLILDDTYFDDQRLGLGWAWDDESYYYNALIDALSLNRGTVMISYEPGARKDKPVKVTITPNTSYVTVINEAKTVAKDEENTFTILRDRATDTIRLQGNLPLGSDADYERVPVEQPALYFGTVLKEKLEEAGIKFTNGSEVKRGELPTKVTKLKVFQSEPLADILTYMNKKSDNLYAEMLLKAVGAKANGSGTADAGIEAVQAVLKSFGWTTNFDMVDGSGLTRYDQISARHITAALEGMAAAESFDIYYDSLPIAGVDGTLKNRMKGTAAENNVHAKTGSMSGVNSLSGYVTTKGGTKLVFSILLNGYATSSKVMTSIQDEIVEALANYEE
;
A
#
# COMPACT_ATOMS: atom_id res chain seq x y z
N MET A 1 68.85 -71.56 -4.71
CA MET A 1 68.84 -72.71 -5.65
C MET A 1 67.40 -72.93 -6.10
N LYS A 2 67.14 -72.76 -7.41
CA LYS A 2 66.17 -73.48 -8.29
C LYS A 2 64.87 -74.01 -7.62
N LYS A 3 63.66 -73.68 -8.08
CA LYS A 3 63.15 -73.79 -9.46
C LYS A 3 61.87 -72.96 -9.67
N THR A 4 61.83 -72.37 -10.85
CA THR A 4 60.75 -71.69 -11.58
C THR A 4 59.54 -72.59 -11.88
N TYR A 5 58.34 -72.02 -11.78
CA TYR A 5 57.26 -72.21 -12.76
C TYR A 5 56.70 -70.84 -13.16
N ARG A 6 56.99 -70.45 -14.41
CA ARG A 6 56.42 -69.31 -15.12
C ARG A 6 55.07 -69.75 -15.69
N ASN A 7 53.99 -69.04 -15.37
CA ASN A 7 52.75 -69.11 -16.15
C ASN A 7 52.73 -67.91 -17.13
N PRO A 8 52.70 -68.12 -18.46
CA PRO A 8 52.84 -67.06 -19.46
C PRO A 8 51.55 -66.28 -19.74
N PHE A 9 50.52 -66.36 -18.88
CA PHE A 9 49.24 -65.69 -19.13
C PHE A 9 49.14 -64.23 -18.66
N PHE A 10 50.07 -63.75 -17.84
CA PHE A 10 49.93 -62.43 -17.21
C PHE A 10 50.61 -61.26 -17.94
N LYS A 11 51.33 -61.52 -19.04
CA LYS A 11 52.01 -60.47 -19.82
C LYS A 11 51.33 -60.07 -21.13
N TRP A 12 50.27 -60.79 -21.54
CA TRP A 12 49.43 -60.37 -22.66
C TRP A 12 48.17 -59.60 -22.24
N LEU A 13 47.77 -59.66 -20.96
CA LEU A 13 46.60 -58.93 -20.48
C LEU A 13 46.85 -57.44 -20.19
N MET A 14 48.10 -57.05 -19.87
CA MET A 14 48.45 -55.63 -19.60
C MET A 14 48.89 -54.84 -20.84
N ALA A 15 49.19 -55.49 -21.97
CA ALA A 15 49.51 -54.80 -23.22
C ALA A 15 48.26 -54.61 -24.12
N PHE A 16 47.21 -55.42 -23.93
CA PHE A 16 45.95 -55.26 -24.67
C PHE A 16 45.00 -54.25 -24.01
N SER A 17 45.15 -53.98 -22.71
CA SER A 17 44.36 -52.98 -21.97
C SER A 17 44.91 -51.55 -22.09
N LEU A 18 46.21 -51.38 -22.42
CA LEU A 18 46.80 -50.04 -22.65
C LEU A 18 46.69 -49.55 -24.10
N LEU A 19 46.40 -50.42 -25.08
CA LEU A 19 46.21 -50.06 -26.50
C LEU A 19 44.73 -49.93 -26.93
N LEU A 20 43.79 -50.31 -26.06
CA LEU A 20 42.35 -50.00 -26.18
C LEU A 20 41.95 -48.70 -25.44
N GLN A 21 42.89 -48.03 -24.76
CA GLN A 21 42.67 -46.73 -24.10
C GLN A 21 43.15 -45.51 -24.93
N LEU A 22 43.56 -45.71 -26.19
CA LEU A 22 44.03 -44.63 -27.07
C LEU A 22 43.32 -44.56 -28.44
N ALA A 23 42.22 -45.29 -28.63
CA ALA A 23 41.42 -45.20 -29.86
C ALA A 23 39.94 -45.59 -29.62
N ALA A 24 39.25 -44.86 -28.74
CA ALA A 24 37.79 -44.69 -28.74
C ALA A 24 37.41 -43.70 -27.62
N VAL A 25 37.87 -42.46 -27.74
CA VAL A 25 37.12 -41.34 -27.14
C VAL A 25 36.29 -40.76 -28.29
N PRO A 26 35.04 -41.19 -28.50
CA PRO A 26 34.05 -40.20 -28.86
C PRO A 26 33.87 -39.36 -27.60
N THR A 27 34.39 -38.14 -27.65
CA THR A 27 33.82 -37.01 -26.91
C THR A 27 32.34 -36.97 -27.25
N LEU A 28 31.52 -37.70 -26.49
CA LEU A 28 30.14 -37.30 -26.26
C LEU A 28 30.18 -36.31 -25.10
N ALA A 29 30.79 -35.14 -25.37
CA ALA A 29 30.13 -33.93 -24.94
C ALA A 29 28.81 -33.93 -25.73
N SER A 30 27.78 -34.59 -25.20
CA SER A 30 26.44 -34.20 -25.58
C SER A 30 26.35 -32.78 -25.05
N ALA A 31 26.62 -31.79 -25.91
CA ALA A 31 26.11 -30.46 -25.66
C ALA A 31 24.65 -30.68 -25.27
N HIS A 32 24.31 -30.44 -23.99
CA HIS A 32 22.92 -30.21 -23.65
C HIS A 32 22.59 -28.93 -24.42
N THR A 33 22.12 -29.09 -25.65
CA THR A 33 21.43 -28.01 -26.35
C THR A 33 20.30 -27.65 -25.40
N ALA A 34 20.38 -26.47 -24.78
CA ALA A 34 19.35 -25.97 -23.89
C ALA A 34 17.98 -26.17 -24.57
N ASP A 35 16.96 -26.54 -23.80
CA ASP A 35 15.61 -26.67 -24.34
C ASP A 35 15.23 -25.39 -25.12
N PRO A 36 14.69 -25.47 -26.34
CA PRO A 36 14.44 -24.29 -27.16
C PRO A 36 13.58 -23.21 -26.49
N MET A 37 12.66 -23.60 -25.59
CA MET A 37 11.90 -22.63 -24.79
C MET A 37 12.81 -21.88 -23.83
N THR A 38 13.68 -22.61 -23.12
CA THR A 38 14.65 -22.02 -22.17
C THR A 38 15.54 -21.01 -22.87
N ALA A 39 16.16 -21.41 -23.99
CA ALA A 39 17.07 -20.54 -24.73
C ALA A 39 16.40 -19.25 -25.22
N GLN A 40 15.15 -19.33 -25.69
CA GLN A 40 14.40 -18.16 -26.18
C GLN A 40 13.93 -17.24 -25.06
N VAL A 41 13.38 -17.79 -23.96
CA VAL A 41 12.89 -16.97 -22.85
C VAL A 41 14.06 -16.27 -22.14
N ASP A 42 15.19 -16.96 -21.93
CA ASP A 42 16.39 -16.37 -21.34
C ASP A 42 16.96 -15.24 -22.21
N ALA A 43 16.93 -15.38 -23.54
CA ALA A 43 17.35 -14.32 -24.45
C ALA A 43 16.46 -13.07 -24.34
N VAL A 44 15.13 -13.23 -24.18
CA VAL A 44 14.20 -12.12 -23.96
C VAL A 44 14.48 -11.42 -22.63
N LEU A 45 14.68 -12.18 -21.55
CA LEU A 45 15.02 -11.64 -20.24
C LEU A 45 16.34 -10.86 -20.28
N TYR A 46 17.37 -11.44 -20.88
CA TYR A 46 18.67 -10.82 -21.03
C TYR A 46 18.59 -9.48 -21.79
N ALA A 47 17.87 -9.45 -22.91
CA ALA A 47 17.68 -8.21 -23.69
C ALA A 47 17.00 -7.09 -22.88
N LEU A 48 16.08 -7.44 -21.97
CA LEU A 48 15.42 -6.48 -21.07
C LEU A 48 16.35 -6.00 -19.95
N GLU A 49 17.23 -6.86 -19.45
CA GLU A 49 18.23 -6.48 -18.44
C GLU A 49 19.29 -5.52 -18.99
N GLN A 50 19.61 -5.62 -20.30
CA GLN A 50 20.52 -4.69 -20.96
C GLN A 50 19.88 -3.34 -21.31
N ASN A 51 18.56 -3.20 -21.20
CA ASN A 51 17.86 -1.96 -21.53
C ASN A 51 17.75 -1.05 -20.28
N PRO A 52 18.33 0.17 -20.30
CA PRO A 52 18.30 1.09 -19.15
C PRO A 52 16.90 1.53 -18.69
N GLU A 53 15.86 1.35 -19.51
CA GLU A 53 14.48 1.67 -19.12
C GLU A 53 13.70 0.49 -18.50
N SER A 54 14.26 -0.72 -18.55
CA SER A 54 13.73 -1.92 -17.87
C SER A 54 14.69 -2.52 -16.84
N ILE A 55 15.87 -1.92 -16.69
CA ILE A 55 16.81 -2.25 -15.63
C ILE A 55 16.10 -2.13 -14.27
N GLY A 56 16.21 -3.19 -13.48
CA GLY A 56 15.58 -3.30 -12.17
C GLY A 56 14.24 -4.03 -12.13
N MET A 57 13.67 -4.39 -13.27
CA MET A 57 12.51 -5.28 -13.34
C MET A 57 12.81 -6.64 -12.69
N GLN A 58 11.92 -7.08 -11.82
CA GLN A 58 11.89 -8.44 -11.28
C GLN A 58 10.82 -9.23 -12.04
N SER A 59 11.13 -10.47 -12.42
CA SER A 59 10.21 -11.35 -13.14
C SER A 59 10.24 -12.77 -12.58
N GLY A 60 9.06 -13.33 -12.36
CA GLY A 60 8.84 -14.76 -12.16
C GLY A 60 8.11 -15.35 -13.37
N ILE A 61 8.53 -16.52 -13.83
CA ILE A 61 7.92 -17.23 -14.97
C ILE A 61 7.84 -18.71 -14.65
N SER A 62 6.65 -19.30 -14.84
CA SER A 62 6.43 -20.74 -14.81
C SER A 62 5.63 -21.17 -16.04
N ILE A 63 6.12 -22.19 -16.76
CA ILE A 63 5.45 -22.79 -17.93
C ILE A 63 5.38 -24.30 -17.74
N TYR A 64 4.17 -24.83 -17.74
CA TYR A 64 3.86 -26.23 -17.49
C TYR A 64 3.10 -26.86 -18.64
N ASP A 65 3.56 -28.01 -19.12
CA ASP A 65 2.86 -28.81 -20.11
C ASP A 65 1.86 -29.75 -19.42
N LEU A 66 0.57 -29.42 -19.48
CA LEU A 66 -0.51 -30.21 -18.90
C LEU A 66 -0.70 -31.55 -19.62
N THR A 67 -0.39 -31.61 -20.91
CA THR A 67 -0.54 -32.83 -21.72
C THR A 67 0.52 -33.87 -21.35
N LYS A 68 1.75 -33.42 -21.08
CA LYS A 68 2.88 -34.31 -20.73
C LYS A 68 3.16 -34.42 -19.23
N ASP A 69 2.46 -33.65 -18.41
CA ASP A 69 2.70 -33.54 -16.97
C ASP A 69 4.18 -33.20 -16.66
N LYS A 70 4.69 -32.12 -17.27
CA LYS A 70 6.10 -31.70 -17.12
C LYS A 70 6.28 -30.17 -17.13
N MET A 71 7.14 -29.66 -16.24
CA MET A 71 7.66 -28.29 -16.34
C MET A 71 8.49 -28.11 -17.62
N LEU A 72 8.15 -27.10 -18.42
CA LEU A 72 8.90 -26.70 -19.61
C LEU A 72 9.92 -25.60 -19.31
N TYR A 73 9.56 -24.66 -18.44
CA TYR A 73 10.43 -23.54 -18.09
C TYR A 73 10.09 -22.97 -16.72
N SER A 74 11.11 -22.55 -15.98
CA SER A 74 10.99 -21.88 -14.68
C SER A 74 12.09 -20.83 -14.55
N HIS A 75 11.71 -19.61 -14.17
CA HIS A 75 12.65 -18.54 -13.85
C HIS A 75 12.14 -17.79 -12.61
N ASN A 76 12.94 -17.78 -11.53
CA ASN A 76 12.55 -17.23 -10.22
C ASN A 76 11.13 -17.69 -9.80
N ALA A 77 10.80 -18.95 -10.11
CA ALA A 77 9.42 -19.45 -10.04
C ALA A 77 8.88 -19.55 -8.61
N ASP A 78 9.80 -19.68 -7.66
CA ASP A 78 9.64 -19.82 -6.21
C ASP A 78 9.67 -18.49 -5.45
N LYS A 79 10.07 -17.38 -6.09
CA LYS A 79 10.02 -16.05 -5.50
C LYS A 79 8.57 -15.56 -5.39
N ASN A 80 8.29 -14.81 -4.33
CA ASN A 80 6.97 -14.23 -4.10
C ASN A 80 6.84 -12.85 -4.74
N TYR A 81 5.71 -12.66 -5.42
CA TYR A 81 5.38 -11.42 -6.10
C TYR A 81 4.01 -10.92 -5.66
N VAL A 82 3.85 -9.59 -5.66
CA VAL A 82 2.52 -8.97 -5.65
C VAL A 82 1.84 -9.31 -6.97
N PRO A 83 0.72 -10.05 -6.98
CA PRO A 83 0.16 -10.58 -8.23
C PRO A 83 -0.73 -9.60 -8.99
N ALA A 84 -1.12 -8.48 -8.38
CA ALA A 84 -2.24 -7.67 -8.86
C ALA A 84 -3.49 -8.55 -9.09
N SER A 85 -4.34 -8.21 -10.08
CA SER A 85 -5.60 -8.94 -10.35
C SER A 85 -5.51 -10.42 -10.73
N ASN A 86 -4.33 -11.02 -10.72
CA ASN A 86 -4.20 -12.48 -10.73
C ASN A 86 -4.64 -13.13 -9.40
N MET A 87 -4.69 -12.39 -8.28
CA MET A 87 -5.25 -12.88 -7.01
C MET A 87 -6.71 -13.33 -7.15
N LYS A 88 -7.48 -12.70 -8.06
CA LYS A 88 -8.87 -13.08 -8.38
C LYS A 88 -9.02 -14.53 -8.84
N LEU A 89 -7.97 -15.15 -9.38
CA LEU A 89 -8.00 -16.57 -9.73
C LEU A 89 -8.10 -17.44 -8.48
N PHE A 90 -7.38 -17.11 -7.40
CA PHE A 90 -7.46 -17.82 -6.13
C PHE A 90 -8.86 -17.67 -5.50
N THR A 91 -9.34 -16.43 -5.41
CA THR A 91 -10.68 -16.12 -4.85
C THR A 91 -11.81 -16.73 -5.67
N GLY A 92 -11.79 -16.52 -6.99
CA GLY A 92 -12.85 -16.95 -7.90
C GLY A 92 -12.92 -18.46 -8.08
N VAL A 93 -11.77 -19.15 -8.14
CA VAL A 93 -11.75 -20.62 -8.18
C VAL A 93 -12.26 -21.21 -6.88
N THR A 94 -11.86 -20.65 -5.73
CA THR A 94 -12.37 -21.09 -4.42
C THR A 94 -13.88 -20.88 -4.34
N ALA A 95 -14.41 -19.76 -4.84
CA ALA A 95 -15.84 -19.51 -4.91
C ALA A 95 -16.56 -20.56 -5.78
N LEU A 96 -16.03 -20.90 -6.95
CA LEU A 96 -16.60 -21.95 -7.80
C LEU A 96 -16.58 -23.33 -7.12
N ASP A 97 -15.54 -23.68 -6.38
CA ASP A 97 -15.43 -24.98 -5.69
C ASP A 97 -16.37 -25.07 -4.48
N ARG A 98 -16.42 -24.02 -3.63
CA ARG A 98 -17.15 -24.04 -2.36
C ARG A 98 -18.62 -23.67 -2.50
N LEU A 99 -18.95 -22.67 -3.33
CA LEU A 99 -20.32 -22.20 -3.49
C LEU A 99 -21.05 -22.92 -4.65
N GLY A 100 -20.30 -23.33 -5.67
CA GLY A 100 -20.83 -23.94 -6.89
C GLY A 100 -21.28 -22.91 -7.94
N PRO A 101 -21.30 -23.29 -9.23
CA PRO A 101 -21.59 -22.36 -10.33
C PRO A 101 -23.03 -21.82 -10.32
N ASP A 102 -23.96 -22.54 -9.70
CA ASP A 102 -25.38 -22.17 -9.61
C ASP A 102 -25.70 -21.30 -8.38
N TYR A 103 -24.69 -20.94 -7.56
CA TYR A 103 -24.89 -20.10 -6.38
C TYR A 103 -25.46 -18.73 -6.79
N THR A 104 -26.54 -18.31 -6.12
CA THR A 104 -27.17 -16.99 -6.28
C THR A 104 -27.07 -16.22 -4.97
N PHE A 105 -26.87 -14.91 -5.08
CA PHE A 105 -26.87 -13.99 -3.97
C PHE A 105 -28.28 -13.48 -3.73
N LYS A 106 -28.57 -13.11 -2.48
CA LYS A 106 -29.90 -12.69 -2.07
C LYS A 106 -29.94 -11.23 -1.68
N THR A 107 -31.04 -10.59 -2.01
CA THR A 107 -31.46 -9.32 -1.40
C THR A 107 -32.90 -9.49 -0.93
N GLU A 108 -33.15 -9.25 0.36
CA GLU A 108 -34.42 -9.59 1.01
C GLU A 108 -35.09 -8.37 1.63
N VAL A 109 -36.42 -8.36 1.56
CA VAL A 109 -37.25 -7.32 2.17
C VAL A 109 -38.07 -7.91 3.31
N PHE A 110 -37.94 -7.33 4.51
CA PHE A 110 -38.70 -7.72 5.70
C PHE A 110 -39.63 -6.62 6.17
N VAL A 111 -40.71 -7.00 6.86
CA VAL A 111 -41.65 -6.07 7.49
C VAL A 111 -41.76 -6.35 8.98
N LYS A 112 -41.57 -5.32 9.81
CA LYS A 112 -41.72 -5.49 11.25
C LYS A 112 -43.15 -5.18 11.71
N GLY A 113 -43.77 -6.16 12.38
CA GLY A 113 -45.15 -6.07 12.87
C GLY A 113 -46.22 -6.39 11.82
N GLY A 114 -45.83 -6.96 10.68
CA GLY A 114 -46.72 -7.40 9.61
C GLY A 114 -47.33 -6.26 8.76
N ILE A 115 -48.04 -6.65 7.70
CA ILE A 115 -48.81 -5.74 6.84
C ILE A 115 -50.23 -5.65 7.40
N ASN A 116 -50.68 -4.46 7.81
CA ASN A 116 -52.03 -4.31 8.34
C ASN A 116 -53.11 -4.35 7.23
N ALA A 117 -54.40 -4.41 7.60
CA ALA A 117 -55.52 -4.48 6.65
C ALA A 117 -55.64 -3.31 5.66
N ARG A 118 -54.89 -2.21 5.87
CA ARG A 118 -54.81 -1.06 4.96
C ARG A 118 -53.53 -1.09 4.11
N GLY A 119 -52.75 -2.17 4.16
CA GLY A 119 -51.48 -2.29 3.45
C GLY A 119 -50.34 -1.48 4.08
N GLN A 120 -50.43 -1.13 5.37
CA GLN A 120 -49.45 -0.24 5.99
C GLN A 120 -48.47 -1.02 6.86
N VAL A 121 -47.19 -0.69 6.73
CA VAL A 121 -46.09 -1.21 7.54
C VAL A 121 -45.44 -0.08 8.34
N THR A 122 -44.98 -0.39 9.56
CA THR A 122 -44.31 0.61 10.41
C THR A 122 -42.85 0.75 10.01
N GLU A 123 -42.18 -0.39 9.85
CA GLU A 123 -40.77 -0.49 9.48
C GLU A 123 -40.63 -1.49 8.35
N LEU A 124 -39.89 -1.07 7.33
CA LEU A 124 -39.49 -1.91 6.21
C LEU A 124 -37.97 -2.06 6.28
N ILE A 125 -37.49 -3.29 6.15
CA ILE A 125 -36.06 -3.60 6.17
C ILE A 125 -35.65 -4.10 4.80
N LEU A 126 -34.56 -3.57 4.27
CA LEU A 126 -33.87 -4.11 3.10
C LEU A 126 -32.54 -4.70 3.58
N LYS A 127 -32.32 -5.98 3.33
CA LYS A 127 -31.11 -6.68 3.74
C LYS A 127 -30.35 -7.20 2.53
N GLY A 128 -29.06 -6.92 2.47
CA GLY A 128 -28.16 -7.47 1.47
C GLY A 128 -27.34 -8.63 2.01
N TYR A 129 -27.04 -9.60 1.16
CA TYR A 129 -26.20 -10.76 1.46
C TYR A 129 -24.96 -10.83 0.56
N GLY A 130 -24.45 -9.68 0.12
CA GLY A 130 -23.20 -9.58 -0.64
C GLY A 130 -23.36 -9.65 -2.15
N ASP A 131 -24.57 -9.46 -2.69
CA ASP A 131 -24.81 -9.47 -4.14
C ASP A 131 -23.99 -8.37 -4.84
N PRO A 132 -23.00 -8.73 -5.70
CA PRO A 132 -22.21 -7.73 -6.42
C PRO A 132 -22.94 -7.18 -7.66
N THR A 133 -24.07 -7.77 -8.03
CA THR A 133 -24.77 -7.51 -9.30
C THR A 133 -25.99 -6.61 -9.18
N LEU A 134 -26.43 -6.29 -7.96
CA LEU A 134 -27.66 -5.54 -7.72
C LEU A 134 -27.67 -4.18 -8.43
N THR A 135 -28.72 -3.93 -9.20
CA THR A 135 -28.94 -2.71 -10.00
C THR A 135 -30.17 -1.92 -9.55
N GLU A 136 -30.35 -0.71 -10.12
CA GLU A 136 -31.57 0.06 -9.90
C GLU A 136 -32.84 -0.66 -10.40
N ALA A 137 -32.71 -1.47 -11.46
CA ALA A 137 -33.83 -2.21 -12.02
C ALA A 137 -34.29 -3.32 -11.06
N ASP A 138 -33.36 -3.98 -10.38
CA ASP A 138 -33.66 -5.01 -9.38
C ASP A 138 -34.37 -4.41 -8.16
N LEU A 139 -33.93 -3.22 -7.73
CA LEU A 139 -34.64 -2.47 -6.69
C LEU A 139 -36.04 -2.02 -7.17
N GLU A 140 -36.22 -1.67 -8.43
CA GLU A 140 -37.54 -1.34 -8.97
C GLU A 140 -38.48 -2.56 -8.95
N GLU A 141 -37.99 -3.73 -9.35
CA GLU A 141 -38.71 -5.00 -9.29
C GLU A 141 -39.08 -5.37 -7.85
N LEU A 142 -38.14 -5.29 -6.91
CA LEU A 142 -38.40 -5.50 -5.48
C LEU A 142 -39.51 -4.58 -4.94
N ALA A 143 -39.55 -3.32 -5.36
CA ALA A 143 -40.59 -2.38 -4.95
C ALA A 143 -41.96 -2.74 -5.53
N HIS A 144 -42.00 -3.21 -6.77
CA HIS A 144 -43.21 -3.71 -7.42
C HIS A 144 -43.73 -4.97 -6.73
N ASP A 145 -42.89 -5.97 -6.49
CA ASP A 145 -43.24 -7.19 -5.78
C ASP A 145 -43.78 -6.89 -4.37
N LEU A 146 -43.13 -5.97 -3.65
CA LEU A 146 -43.57 -5.58 -2.32
C LEU A 146 -44.98 -4.96 -2.35
N LYS A 147 -45.29 -4.19 -3.39
CA LYS A 147 -46.63 -3.63 -3.61
C LYS A 147 -47.65 -4.72 -3.93
N GLU A 148 -47.28 -5.73 -4.72
CA GLU A 148 -48.13 -6.90 -5.01
C GLU A 148 -48.43 -7.73 -3.76
N LYS A 149 -47.48 -7.81 -2.82
CA LYS A 149 -47.67 -8.40 -1.48
C LYS A 149 -48.60 -7.57 -0.57
N GLY A 150 -49.11 -6.44 -1.06
CA GLY A 150 -50.13 -5.63 -0.41
C GLY A 150 -49.60 -4.45 0.39
N VAL A 151 -48.31 -4.13 0.31
CA VAL A 151 -47.74 -2.93 0.93
C VAL A 151 -48.12 -1.70 0.10
N THR A 152 -48.79 -0.74 0.72
CA THR A 152 -49.19 0.53 0.10
C THR A 152 -48.62 1.74 0.83
N THR A 153 -48.14 1.58 2.07
CA THR A 153 -47.57 2.68 2.85
C THR A 153 -46.50 2.19 3.85
N VAL A 154 -45.34 2.85 3.88
CA VAL A 154 -44.34 2.71 4.95
C VAL A 154 -44.38 3.94 5.85
N ARG A 155 -44.67 3.75 7.15
CA ARG A 155 -44.99 4.87 8.04
C ARG A 155 -43.80 5.57 8.67
N SER A 156 -42.78 4.82 9.12
CA SER A 156 -41.80 5.38 10.07
C SER A 156 -40.34 5.18 9.66
N ARG A 157 -39.91 3.95 9.35
CA ARG A 157 -38.49 3.65 9.14
C ARG A 157 -38.25 2.77 7.93
N LEU A 158 -37.24 3.15 7.14
CA LEU A 158 -36.53 2.28 6.23
C LEU A 158 -35.24 1.87 6.93
N LEU A 159 -35.11 0.60 7.25
CA LEU A 159 -33.93 0.05 7.90
C LEU A 159 -33.10 -0.71 6.86
N LEU A 160 -31.79 -0.53 6.89
CA LEU A 160 -30.87 -1.13 5.94
C LEU A 160 -29.95 -2.07 6.70
N ASP A 161 -29.93 -3.33 6.30
CA ASP A 161 -29.12 -4.36 6.96
C ASP A 161 -28.04 -4.86 6.00
N ASP A 162 -26.80 -4.55 6.35
CA ASP A 162 -25.60 -5.05 5.70
C ASP A 162 -24.72 -5.86 6.65
N SER A 163 -25.28 -6.29 7.80
CA SER A 163 -24.57 -7.00 8.87
C SER A 163 -24.18 -8.45 8.51
N TYR A 164 -24.49 -8.88 7.29
CA TYR A 164 -23.96 -10.14 6.75
C TYR A 164 -22.44 -10.07 6.57
N PHE A 165 -21.90 -8.88 6.30
CA PHE A 165 -20.47 -8.59 6.36
C PHE A 165 -20.12 -7.79 7.61
N ASP A 166 -18.83 -7.77 7.95
CA ASP A 166 -18.29 -6.87 8.96
C ASP A 166 -18.42 -5.37 8.56
N ASP A 167 -17.99 -4.48 9.45
CA ASP A 167 -17.96 -3.04 9.21
C ASP A 167 -16.64 -2.55 8.59
N VAL A 168 -15.75 -3.44 8.17
CA VAL A 168 -14.50 -3.10 7.46
C VAL A 168 -14.80 -2.92 5.97
N ARG A 169 -14.84 -1.65 5.55
CA ARG A 169 -15.33 -1.23 4.23
C ARG A 169 -14.27 -1.16 3.13
N LEU A 170 -13.00 -1.29 3.45
CA LEU A 170 -11.88 -1.22 2.50
C LEU A 170 -10.96 -2.41 2.74
N GLY A 171 -10.30 -2.92 1.70
CA GLY A 171 -9.36 -4.04 1.82
C GLY A 171 -8.08 -3.65 2.59
N ALA A 172 -7.51 -4.57 3.37
CA ALA A 172 -6.29 -4.31 4.12
C ALA A 172 -5.13 -3.95 3.18
N GLY A 173 -4.37 -2.90 3.51
CA GLY A 173 -3.25 -2.44 2.67
C GLY A 173 -3.65 -1.73 1.36
N TRP A 174 -4.93 -1.40 1.16
CA TRP A 174 -5.37 -0.53 0.06
C TRP A 174 -4.88 0.90 0.27
N MET A 175 -4.59 1.59 -0.83
CA MET A 175 -4.08 2.96 -0.79
C MET A 175 -5.22 3.94 -0.56
N TRP A 176 -5.04 4.88 0.37
CA TRP A 176 -6.10 5.84 0.69
C TRP A 176 -6.45 6.75 -0.49
N ASP A 177 -5.47 7.03 -1.36
CA ASP A 177 -5.61 7.88 -2.54
C ASP A 177 -6.28 7.18 -3.73
N ASP A 178 -6.47 5.85 -3.67
CA ASP A 178 -7.30 5.11 -4.61
C ASP A 178 -8.79 5.19 -4.26
N GLU A 179 -9.10 5.53 -2.99
CA GLU A 179 -10.47 5.55 -2.45
C GLU A 179 -11.47 6.35 -3.30
N PRO A 180 -11.14 7.49 -3.93
CA PRO A 180 -12.09 8.23 -4.77
C PRO A 180 -12.64 7.43 -5.97
N TYR A 181 -11.92 6.42 -6.45
CA TYR A 181 -12.22 5.74 -7.71
C TYR A 181 -13.08 4.49 -7.53
N GLY A 182 -13.95 4.20 -8.51
CA GLY A 182 -14.91 3.09 -8.45
C GLY A 182 -14.26 1.71 -8.34
N TYR A 183 -13.03 1.52 -8.83
CA TYR A 183 -12.30 0.27 -8.69
C TYR A 183 -11.85 -0.03 -7.23
N SER A 184 -11.93 0.96 -6.34
CA SER A 184 -11.61 0.88 -4.91
C SER A 184 -12.85 1.24 -4.05
N ALA A 185 -14.05 0.96 -4.57
CA ALA A 185 -15.30 1.29 -3.89
C ALA A 185 -15.45 0.56 -2.55
N GLN A 186 -16.10 1.23 -1.58
CA GLN A 186 -16.36 0.66 -0.27
C GLN A 186 -17.23 -0.60 -0.35
N LEU A 187 -16.90 -1.59 0.47
CA LEU A 187 -17.55 -2.89 0.52
C LEU A 187 -18.79 -2.88 1.43
N SER A 188 -19.84 -3.59 1.03
CA SER A 188 -21.03 -3.76 1.86
C SER A 188 -21.81 -4.98 1.41
N ALA A 189 -22.43 -5.69 2.35
CA ALA A 189 -23.36 -6.76 1.99
C ALA A 189 -24.61 -6.22 1.27
N LEU A 190 -24.98 -4.96 1.51
CA LEU A 190 -26.01 -4.25 0.75
C LEU A 190 -25.35 -3.23 -0.17
N ALA A 191 -25.10 -3.64 -1.40
CA ALA A 191 -24.43 -2.86 -2.42
C ALA A 191 -25.35 -2.60 -3.61
N LEU A 192 -25.12 -1.50 -4.32
CA LEU A 192 -25.85 -1.13 -5.53
C LEU A 192 -24.86 -0.59 -6.55
N HIS A 193 -24.90 -1.10 -7.77
CA HIS A 193 -24.05 -0.62 -8.87
C HIS A 193 -22.56 -0.53 -8.45
N LYS A 194 -22.06 -1.59 -7.80
CA LYS A 194 -20.69 -1.71 -7.29
C LYS A 194 -20.26 -0.59 -6.35
N ASN A 195 -21.22 0.09 -5.72
CA ASN A 195 -21.01 1.17 -4.76
C ASN A 195 -20.27 2.40 -5.32
N PHE A 196 -20.42 2.66 -6.62
CA PHE A 196 -19.97 3.90 -7.26
C PHE A 196 -21.09 4.52 -8.12
N VAL A 197 -20.88 5.78 -8.50
CA VAL A 197 -21.65 6.44 -9.56
C VAL A 197 -20.72 6.85 -10.70
N THR A 198 -21.19 6.68 -11.93
CA THR A 198 -20.49 7.17 -13.11
C THR A 198 -20.79 8.66 -13.27
N LEU A 199 -19.77 9.49 -13.07
CA LEU A 199 -19.80 10.93 -13.28
C LEU A 199 -19.46 11.22 -14.74
N THR A 200 -20.38 11.87 -15.48
CA THR A 200 -20.16 12.27 -16.87
C THR A 200 -20.03 13.79 -16.99
N VAL A 201 -18.91 14.26 -17.53
CA VAL A 201 -18.65 15.67 -17.85
C VAL A 201 -18.87 15.90 -19.35
N THR A 202 -19.90 16.66 -19.69
CA THR A 202 -20.27 16.98 -21.08
C THR A 202 -19.89 18.43 -21.41
N PRO A 203 -19.23 18.69 -22.56
CA PRO A 203 -18.88 20.06 -22.95
C PRO A 203 -20.11 20.95 -23.07
N GLY A 204 -20.03 22.15 -22.49
CA GLY A 204 -21.01 23.22 -22.67
C GLY A 204 -20.67 24.11 -23.87
N LYS A 205 -20.98 25.40 -23.76
CA LYS A 205 -20.48 26.41 -24.72
C LYS A 205 -19.09 26.90 -24.29
N SER A 206 -18.24 27.25 -25.25
CA SER A 206 -16.94 27.85 -24.98
C SER A 206 -17.04 29.03 -24.01
N GLY A 207 -16.18 29.05 -22.98
CA GLY A 207 -16.17 30.01 -21.89
C GLY A 207 -17.25 29.80 -20.81
N LYS A 208 -18.06 28.74 -20.89
CA LYS A 208 -19.04 28.33 -19.86
C LYS A 208 -18.55 27.12 -19.08
N LYS A 209 -19.25 26.76 -18.00
CA LYS A 209 -18.98 25.50 -17.30
C LYS A 209 -19.46 24.31 -18.13
N ALA A 210 -18.78 23.18 -17.98
CA ALA A 210 -19.28 21.90 -18.48
C ALA A 210 -20.52 21.47 -17.69
N GLU A 211 -21.36 20.62 -18.29
CA GLU A 211 -22.47 19.96 -17.59
C GLU A 211 -21.96 18.68 -16.93
N ILE A 212 -22.44 18.39 -15.72
CA ILE A 212 -22.09 17.16 -14.99
C ILE A 212 -23.37 16.42 -14.62
N THR A 213 -23.42 15.13 -14.96
CA THR A 213 -24.51 14.21 -14.60
C THR A 213 -23.93 12.98 -13.88
N LEU A 214 -24.75 12.34 -13.05
CA LEU A 214 -24.40 11.12 -12.32
C LEU A 214 -25.32 9.98 -12.75
N ASP A 215 -24.78 8.76 -12.80
CA ASP A 215 -25.54 7.54 -13.05
C ASP A 215 -25.06 6.41 -12.11
N PRO A 216 -25.90 5.84 -11.24
CA PRO A 216 -27.24 6.25 -10.84
C PRO A 216 -27.38 7.70 -10.38
N GLN A 217 -28.52 8.30 -10.66
CA GLN A 217 -28.85 9.62 -10.12
C GLN A 217 -29.05 9.54 -8.60
N THR A 218 -28.29 10.37 -7.85
CA THR A 218 -28.29 10.38 -6.38
C THR A 218 -28.09 11.78 -5.81
N ASP A 219 -28.76 12.07 -4.69
CA ASP A 219 -28.54 13.28 -3.89
C ASP A 219 -27.50 13.04 -2.77
N THR A 220 -26.92 11.84 -2.71
CA THR A 220 -25.93 11.46 -1.67
C THR A 220 -24.58 12.14 -1.92
N MET A 221 -24.30 12.57 -3.16
CA MET A 221 -23.07 13.25 -3.55
C MET A 221 -23.29 14.74 -3.84
N ALA A 222 -22.44 15.59 -3.26
CA ALA A 222 -22.35 17.00 -3.58
C ALA A 222 -21.23 17.24 -4.61
N ILE A 223 -21.58 17.81 -5.78
CA ILE A 223 -20.63 18.08 -6.86
C ILE A 223 -20.24 19.56 -6.88
N ASP A 224 -18.96 19.85 -6.66
CA ASP A 224 -18.34 21.15 -6.95
C ASP A 224 -17.74 21.16 -8.36
N ASN A 225 -18.56 21.60 -9.32
CA ASN A 225 -18.17 21.71 -10.71
C ASN A 225 -17.38 23.01 -10.98
N GLN A 226 -16.08 22.87 -11.22
CA GLN A 226 -15.17 23.95 -11.60
C GLN A 226 -14.65 23.83 -13.05
N VAL A 227 -15.08 22.81 -13.80
CA VAL A 227 -14.63 22.56 -15.18
C VAL A 227 -15.09 23.67 -16.11
N LYS A 228 -14.17 24.18 -16.93
CA LYS A 228 -14.48 25.16 -17.98
C LYS A 228 -14.47 24.52 -19.35
N THR A 229 -15.48 24.81 -20.15
CA THR A 229 -15.48 24.46 -21.56
C THR A 229 -14.64 25.46 -22.35
N VAL A 230 -13.71 24.95 -23.15
CA VAL A 230 -12.78 25.73 -23.99
C VAL A 230 -12.94 25.35 -25.46
N ASP A 231 -12.37 26.12 -26.38
CA ASP A 231 -12.33 25.73 -27.79
C ASP A 231 -11.40 24.51 -27.98
N GLY A 232 -11.73 23.64 -28.93
CA GLY A 232 -10.93 22.46 -29.27
C GLY A 232 -11.56 21.13 -28.86
N LYS A 233 -10.74 20.07 -28.83
CA LYS A 233 -11.19 18.67 -28.73
C LYS A 233 -10.60 17.89 -27.55
N THR A 234 -9.82 18.55 -26.70
CA THR A 234 -9.11 17.91 -25.58
C THR A 234 -9.92 18.00 -24.30
N ALA A 235 -9.92 16.93 -23.51
CA ALA A 235 -10.40 16.92 -22.15
C ALA A 235 -9.18 16.81 -21.23
N ASP A 236 -9.07 17.72 -20.27
CA ASP A 236 -8.10 17.70 -19.19
C ASP A 236 -8.91 17.94 -17.91
N VAL A 237 -9.55 16.87 -17.43
CA VAL A 237 -10.51 16.88 -16.34
C VAL A 237 -9.92 16.08 -15.19
N THR A 238 -10.00 16.63 -13.99
CA THR A 238 -9.61 15.94 -12.76
C THR A 238 -10.82 15.81 -11.85
N VAL A 239 -11.10 14.59 -11.40
CA VAL A 239 -12.16 14.27 -10.44
C VAL A 239 -11.50 13.84 -9.14
N THR A 240 -11.90 14.44 -8.02
CA THR A 240 -11.43 14.07 -6.68
C THR A 240 -12.60 13.98 -5.73
N ARG A 241 -12.55 13.05 -4.76
CA ARG A 241 -13.52 12.94 -3.68
C ARG A 241 -12.82 13.21 -2.35
N ALA A 242 -13.42 14.06 -1.52
CA ALA A 242 -12.88 14.33 -0.20
C ALA A 242 -12.97 13.07 0.69
N ARG A 243 -11.85 12.70 1.33
CA ARG A 243 -11.74 11.53 2.22
C ARG A 243 -12.85 11.51 3.29
N GLY A 244 -13.51 10.36 3.45
CA GLY A 244 -14.57 10.17 4.42
C GLY A 244 -15.86 10.96 4.14
N LYS A 245 -16.01 11.50 2.92
CA LYS A 245 -17.13 12.36 2.53
C LYS A 245 -17.60 12.05 1.11
N ASN A 246 -18.86 12.37 0.84
CA ASN A 246 -19.44 12.35 -0.52
C ASN A 246 -19.43 13.76 -1.15
N VAL A 247 -18.28 14.43 -1.09
CA VAL A 247 -18.07 15.74 -1.74
C VAL A 247 -17.05 15.56 -2.85
N VAL A 248 -17.46 15.79 -4.09
CA VAL A 248 -16.66 15.58 -5.29
C VAL A 248 -16.32 16.93 -5.90
N THR A 249 -15.03 17.18 -6.12
CA THR A 249 -14.55 18.36 -6.82
C THR A 249 -14.09 17.97 -8.21
N VAL A 250 -14.62 18.66 -9.22
CA VAL A 250 -14.26 18.42 -10.62
C VAL A 250 -13.64 19.67 -11.21
N THR A 251 -12.36 19.60 -11.60
CA THR A 251 -11.57 20.74 -12.11
C THR A 251 -11.03 20.48 -13.50
N GLY A 252 -10.42 21.51 -14.10
CA GLY A 252 -9.77 21.42 -15.40
C GLY A 252 -10.60 22.02 -16.55
N THR A 253 -10.38 21.52 -17.77
CA THR A 253 -11.00 22.03 -19.00
C THR A 253 -11.49 20.92 -19.91
N ILE A 254 -12.52 21.21 -20.72
CA ILE A 254 -13.01 20.30 -21.75
C ILE A 254 -13.31 21.06 -23.04
N GLY A 255 -12.83 20.57 -24.17
CA GLY A 255 -13.05 21.16 -25.48
C GLY A 255 -14.51 21.05 -25.95
N VAL A 256 -15.06 22.07 -26.61
CA VAL A 256 -16.41 22.03 -27.20
C VAL A 256 -16.63 20.88 -28.19
N ASP A 257 -15.58 20.41 -28.85
CA ASP A 257 -15.59 19.29 -29.79
C ASP A 257 -15.06 17.98 -29.17
N ALA A 258 -14.79 17.97 -27.85
CA ALA A 258 -14.38 16.77 -27.14
C ALA A 258 -15.57 15.82 -26.93
N SER A 259 -15.30 14.51 -26.85
CA SER A 259 -16.29 13.57 -26.31
C SER A 259 -16.46 13.81 -24.80
N SER A 260 -17.62 13.43 -24.25
CA SER A 260 -17.82 13.50 -22.79
C SER A 260 -16.76 12.68 -22.07
N TYR A 261 -16.29 13.21 -20.94
CA TYR A 261 -15.39 12.51 -20.02
C TYR A 261 -16.22 11.76 -18.99
N GLN A 262 -15.80 10.54 -18.63
CA GLN A 262 -16.47 9.74 -17.60
C GLN A 262 -15.47 9.26 -16.55
N GLU A 263 -15.92 9.21 -15.30
CA GLU A 263 -15.18 8.67 -14.16
C GLU A 263 -16.14 7.94 -13.23
N ASP A 264 -15.79 6.73 -12.80
CA ASP A 264 -16.54 6.05 -11.75
C ASP A 264 -16.04 6.53 -10.39
N VAL A 265 -16.92 7.17 -9.62
CA VAL A 265 -16.59 7.77 -8.32
C VAL A 265 -17.24 6.95 -7.21
N SER A 266 -16.42 6.43 -6.31
CA SER A 266 -16.88 5.62 -5.18
C SER A 266 -17.77 6.41 -4.21
N ILE A 267 -18.61 5.71 -3.47
CA ILE A 267 -19.50 6.28 -2.46
C ILE A 267 -19.03 5.94 -1.05
N GLU A 268 -18.98 6.97 -0.20
CA GLU A 268 -18.86 6.82 1.25
C GLU A 268 -20.19 6.32 1.84
N ASN A 269 -20.11 5.28 2.68
CA ASN A 269 -21.27 4.64 3.32
C ASN A 269 -22.30 4.15 2.29
N PRO A 270 -21.94 3.16 1.45
CA PRO A 270 -22.76 2.69 0.34
C PRO A 270 -24.14 2.19 0.78
N THR A 271 -24.25 1.61 1.98
CA THR A 271 -25.52 1.12 2.53
C THR A 271 -26.56 2.23 2.59
N LEU A 272 -26.22 3.42 3.13
CA LEU A 272 -27.15 4.55 3.16
C LEU A 272 -27.49 5.08 1.76
N TYR A 273 -26.54 5.00 0.81
CA TYR A 273 -26.80 5.30 -0.59
C TYR A 273 -27.85 4.36 -1.20
N VAL A 274 -27.74 3.05 -0.98
CA VAL A 274 -28.77 2.09 -1.40
C VAL A 274 -30.12 2.46 -0.80
N GLY A 275 -30.16 2.86 0.47
CA GLY A 275 -31.39 3.30 1.13
C GLY A 275 -32.05 4.52 0.49
N ASN A 276 -31.24 5.49 0.01
CA ASN A 276 -31.75 6.66 -0.70
C ASN A 276 -32.35 6.28 -2.06
N VAL A 277 -31.70 5.38 -2.81
CA VAL A 277 -32.24 4.88 -4.08
C VAL A 277 -33.49 4.03 -3.84
N TRP A 278 -33.47 3.14 -2.84
CA TRP A 278 -34.60 2.31 -2.45
C TRP A 278 -35.83 3.13 -2.07
N LYS A 279 -35.64 4.21 -1.31
CA LYS A 279 -36.69 5.17 -0.99
C LYS A 279 -37.37 5.70 -2.26
N ARG A 280 -36.58 6.12 -3.25
CA ARG A 280 -37.11 6.62 -4.53
C ARG A 280 -37.85 5.52 -5.30
N LYS A 281 -37.29 4.31 -5.40
CA LYS A 281 -37.93 3.18 -6.09
C LYS A 281 -39.27 2.79 -5.45
N LEU A 282 -39.39 2.84 -4.12
CA LEU A 282 -40.67 2.65 -3.43
C LEU A 282 -41.71 3.71 -3.84
N GLU A 283 -41.31 4.98 -3.90
CA GLU A 283 -42.19 6.09 -4.29
C GLU A 283 -42.61 5.99 -5.77
N GLU A 284 -41.68 5.65 -6.66
CA GLU A 284 -41.91 5.39 -8.10
C GLU A 284 -42.89 4.23 -8.30
N ALA A 285 -42.74 3.14 -7.54
CA ALA A 285 -43.69 2.01 -7.52
C ALA A 285 -45.06 2.40 -6.93
N GLY A 286 -45.20 3.58 -6.32
CA GLY A 286 -46.45 4.10 -5.75
C GLY A 286 -46.72 3.67 -4.30
N ILE A 287 -45.71 3.20 -3.57
CA ILE A 287 -45.77 2.97 -2.13
C ILE A 287 -45.56 4.31 -1.41
N LYS A 288 -46.53 4.72 -0.59
CA LYS A 288 -46.47 6.01 0.11
C LYS A 288 -45.51 5.95 1.29
N LEU A 289 -44.59 6.91 1.40
CA LEU A 289 -43.72 7.02 2.55
C LEU A 289 -44.23 8.09 3.52
N GLY A 290 -44.05 7.86 4.82
CA GLY A 290 -44.36 8.85 5.85
C GLY A 290 -43.52 10.12 5.63
N SER A 291 -44.11 11.30 5.89
CA SER A 291 -43.43 12.60 5.69
C SER A 291 -42.18 12.81 6.56
N SER A 292 -41.94 11.93 7.53
CA SER A 292 -40.78 11.93 8.42
C SER A 292 -40.06 10.57 8.42
N ILE A 293 -40.13 9.85 7.29
CA ILE A 293 -39.45 8.56 7.10
C ILE A 293 -37.95 8.73 7.41
N ARG A 294 -37.41 7.84 8.24
CA ARG A 294 -35.98 7.81 8.58
C ARG A 294 -35.32 6.63 7.88
N ILE A 295 -34.19 6.89 7.25
CA ILE A 295 -33.28 5.87 6.69
C ILE A 295 -32.15 5.68 7.69
N GLN A 296 -31.86 4.46 8.08
CA GLN A 296 -30.79 4.13 9.03
C GLN A 296 -30.36 2.66 8.88
N THR A 297 -29.15 2.35 9.32
CA THR A 297 -28.67 0.96 9.38
C THR A 297 -29.28 0.19 10.58
N THR A 298 -29.23 -1.13 10.51
CA THR A 298 -29.75 -2.08 11.51
C THR A 298 -29.01 -3.43 11.40
N ASP A 299 -28.98 -4.17 12.50
CA ASP A 299 -28.39 -5.51 12.66
C ASP A 299 -29.36 -6.48 13.35
N LYS A 300 -30.64 -6.12 13.39
CA LYS A 300 -31.66 -6.79 14.20
C LYS A 300 -32.09 -8.10 13.57
N ALA A 301 -32.54 -9.04 14.39
CA ALA A 301 -33.23 -10.21 13.87
C ALA A 301 -34.59 -9.83 13.26
N TYR A 302 -34.95 -10.51 12.17
CA TYR A 302 -36.22 -10.40 11.46
C TYR A 302 -36.89 -11.78 11.39
N ASP A 303 -38.20 -11.80 11.12
CA ASP A 303 -38.94 -13.02 10.79
C ASP A 303 -38.63 -13.45 9.33
N GLU A 304 -39.55 -14.12 8.65
CA GLU A 304 -39.40 -14.50 7.23
C GLU A 304 -39.46 -13.30 6.26
N PRO A 305 -38.74 -13.34 5.14
CA PRO A 305 -38.79 -12.30 4.11
C PRO A 305 -40.16 -12.25 3.43
N VAL A 306 -40.57 -11.04 3.04
CA VAL A 306 -41.81 -10.79 2.28
C VAL A 306 -41.56 -10.91 0.77
N VAL A 307 -40.38 -10.48 0.34
CA VAL A 307 -39.88 -10.54 -1.04
C VAL A 307 -38.38 -10.89 -0.98
N THR A 308 -37.94 -11.73 -1.92
CA THR A 308 -36.54 -12.10 -2.10
C THR A 308 -36.19 -11.90 -3.58
N HIS A 309 -35.15 -11.14 -3.84
CA HIS A 309 -34.47 -11.07 -5.13
C HIS A 309 -33.26 -12.01 -5.10
N GLU A 310 -33.07 -12.75 -6.19
CA GLU A 310 -31.92 -13.64 -6.40
C GLU A 310 -31.12 -13.10 -7.59
N SER A 311 -29.80 -12.99 -7.42
CA SER A 311 -28.89 -12.57 -8.47
C SER A 311 -28.83 -13.57 -9.63
N ARG A 312 -28.18 -13.19 -10.73
CA ARG A 312 -27.67 -14.17 -11.70
C ARG A 312 -26.68 -15.15 -11.04
N PRO A 313 -26.53 -16.38 -11.56
CA PRO A 313 -25.70 -17.41 -10.93
C PRO A 313 -24.19 -17.07 -10.99
N LEU A 314 -23.42 -17.63 -10.03
CA LEU A 314 -21.97 -17.41 -9.90
C LEU A 314 -21.20 -17.66 -11.21
N GLY A 315 -21.58 -18.67 -11.99
CA GLY A 315 -20.96 -18.95 -13.28
C GLY A 315 -20.99 -17.77 -14.26
N GLU A 316 -22.05 -16.95 -14.24
CA GLU A 316 -22.14 -15.73 -15.04
C GLU A 316 -21.38 -14.56 -14.41
N ILE A 317 -21.39 -14.45 -13.07
CA ILE A 317 -20.63 -13.45 -12.30
C ILE A 317 -19.12 -13.58 -12.56
N MET A 318 -18.62 -14.81 -12.74
CA MET A 318 -17.23 -15.09 -13.07
C MET A 318 -16.78 -14.45 -14.38
N VAL A 319 -17.68 -14.23 -15.35
CA VAL A 319 -17.35 -13.55 -16.61
C VAL A 319 -16.93 -12.11 -16.34
N GLU A 320 -17.65 -11.38 -15.49
CA GLU A 320 -17.33 -9.99 -15.15
C GLU A 320 -16.08 -9.91 -14.27
N LEU A 321 -15.95 -10.81 -13.29
CA LEU A 321 -14.75 -10.95 -12.46
C LEU A 321 -13.48 -11.09 -13.31
N ASN A 322 -13.51 -11.94 -14.35
CA ASN A 322 -12.33 -12.30 -15.12
C ASN A 322 -12.11 -11.43 -16.36
N LYS A 323 -13.15 -11.18 -17.18
CA LYS A 323 -13.03 -10.42 -18.43
C LYS A 323 -12.89 -8.91 -18.18
N GLU A 324 -13.72 -8.36 -17.31
CA GLU A 324 -13.66 -6.93 -16.93
C GLU A 324 -12.66 -6.68 -15.78
N SER A 325 -12.17 -7.75 -15.13
CA SER A 325 -11.20 -7.66 -14.04
C SER A 325 -11.75 -6.94 -12.79
N ASP A 326 -13.03 -7.13 -12.49
CA ASP A 326 -13.74 -6.34 -11.49
C ASP A 326 -13.27 -6.61 -10.04
N ASN A 327 -12.77 -5.58 -9.36
CA ASN A 327 -12.28 -5.69 -7.99
C ASN A 327 -13.42 -5.88 -6.99
N PHE A 328 -14.52 -5.15 -7.17
CA PHE A 328 -15.66 -5.18 -6.26
C PHE A 328 -16.24 -6.59 -6.18
N TYR A 329 -16.37 -7.26 -7.32
CA TYR A 329 -16.86 -8.64 -7.40
C TYR A 329 -15.94 -9.60 -6.62
N ALA A 330 -14.62 -9.43 -6.74
CA ALA A 330 -13.66 -10.28 -6.04
C ALA A 330 -13.76 -10.14 -4.53
N GLU A 331 -13.89 -8.92 -4.03
CA GLU A 331 -14.01 -8.65 -2.58
C GLU A 331 -15.34 -9.15 -2.01
N GLN A 332 -16.45 -8.95 -2.73
CA GLN A 332 -17.76 -9.48 -2.33
C GLN A 332 -17.73 -11.01 -2.27
N LEU A 333 -17.07 -11.67 -3.22
CA LEU A 333 -16.87 -13.12 -3.22
C LEU A 333 -16.03 -13.59 -2.03
N LEU A 334 -14.92 -12.89 -1.72
CA LEU A 334 -14.07 -13.23 -0.58
C LEU A 334 -14.83 -13.15 0.75
N LYS A 335 -15.54 -12.04 1.01
CA LYS A 335 -16.35 -11.92 2.23
C LYS A 335 -17.51 -12.92 2.25
N THR A 336 -18.10 -13.23 1.09
CA THR A 336 -19.16 -14.26 0.98
C THR A 336 -18.65 -15.65 1.33
N LEU A 337 -17.45 -16.03 0.88
CA LEU A 337 -16.80 -17.29 1.27
C LEU A 337 -16.68 -17.40 2.80
N GLY A 338 -16.20 -16.34 3.47
CA GLY A 338 -16.13 -16.29 4.93
C GLY A 338 -17.51 -16.40 5.58
N ALA A 339 -18.53 -15.71 5.04
CA ALA A 339 -19.88 -15.73 5.57
C ALA A 339 -20.54 -17.11 5.45
N VAL A 340 -20.34 -17.82 4.33
CA VAL A 340 -20.94 -19.13 4.07
C VAL A 340 -20.23 -20.23 4.84
N GLU A 341 -18.89 -20.32 4.71
CA GLU A 341 -18.12 -21.45 5.24
C GLU A 341 -17.73 -21.28 6.71
N LYS A 342 -17.47 -20.04 7.15
CA LYS A 342 -17.00 -19.72 8.51
C LYS A 342 -18.04 -18.98 9.35
N ARG A 343 -19.20 -18.62 8.78
CA ARG A 343 -20.24 -17.80 9.44
C ARG A 343 -19.73 -16.42 9.89
N LYS A 344 -18.75 -15.89 9.18
CA LYS A 344 -18.17 -14.56 9.42
C LYS A 344 -17.84 -13.89 8.09
N GLY A 345 -18.61 -12.88 7.71
CA GLY A 345 -18.42 -12.14 6.46
C GLY A 345 -17.29 -11.13 6.52
N SER A 346 -16.05 -11.61 6.70
CA SER A 346 -14.85 -10.77 6.70
C SER A 346 -13.83 -11.23 5.65
N ALA A 347 -12.92 -10.34 5.26
CA ALA A 347 -11.87 -10.67 4.30
C ALA A 347 -10.94 -11.74 4.88
N GLU A 348 -10.62 -11.67 6.19
CA GLU A 348 -9.77 -12.64 6.88
C GLU A 348 -10.42 -14.02 6.89
N ALA A 349 -11.71 -14.11 7.22
CA ALA A 349 -12.44 -15.38 7.21
C ALA A 349 -12.56 -15.95 5.79
N GLY A 350 -12.71 -15.08 4.78
CA GLY A 350 -12.64 -15.49 3.37
C GLY A 350 -11.27 -16.03 2.98
N ALA A 351 -10.20 -15.35 3.39
CA ALA A 351 -8.83 -15.77 3.12
C ALA A 351 -8.49 -17.10 3.81
N GLU A 352 -9.05 -17.36 5.00
CA GLU A 352 -8.96 -18.69 5.65
C GLU A 352 -9.62 -19.79 4.80
N VAL A 353 -10.77 -19.51 4.17
CA VAL A 353 -11.44 -20.47 3.27
C VAL A 353 -10.62 -20.71 2.00
N VAL A 354 -10.04 -19.66 1.43
CA VAL A 354 -9.10 -19.80 0.32
C VAL A 354 -7.88 -20.63 0.75
N ALA A 355 -7.32 -20.39 1.94
CA ALA A 355 -6.21 -21.18 2.46
C ALA A 355 -6.56 -22.66 2.65
N ASP A 356 -7.76 -22.98 3.18
CA ASP A 356 -8.24 -24.36 3.28
C ASP A 356 -8.33 -25.03 1.90
N PHE A 357 -8.81 -24.31 0.89
CA PHE A 357 -8.85 -24.80 -0.50
C PHE A 357 -7.44 -24.97 -1.10
N LEU A 358 -6.52 -24.03 -0.87
CA LEU A 358 -5.15 -24.11 -1.37
C LEU A 358 -4.38 -25.28 -0.74
N ASN A 359 -4.63 -25.59 0.53
CA ASN A 359 -4.11 -26.80 1.17
C ASN A 359 -4.55 -28.07 0.42
N GLU A 360 -5.80 -28.15 -0.04
CA GLU A 360 -6.29 -29.26 -0.88
C GLU A 360 -5.63 -29.32 -2.26
N ALA A 361 -5.26 -28.16 -2.80
CA ALA A 361 -4.47 -28.04 -4.04
C ALA A 361 -2.96 -28.30 -3.84
N GLY A 362 -2.52 -28.60 -2.60
CA GLY A 362 -1.13 -28.86 -2.23
C GLY A 362 -0.28 -27.60 -2.02
N ILE A 363 -0.89 -26.42 -1.95
CA ILE A 363 -0.24 -25.14 -1.67
C ILE A 363 -0.45 -24.85 -0.18
N THR A 364 0.54 -25.16 0.65
CA THR A 364 0.36 -25.16 2.12
C THR A 364 0.99 -23.98 2.84
N THR A 365 1.98 -23.33 2.23
CA THR A 365 2.74 -22.23 2.84
C THR A 365 3.32 -21.31 1.76
N GLY A 366 3.92 -20.20 2.19
CA GLY A 366 4.76 -19.36 1.32
C GLY A 366 3.98 -18.42 0.42
N TYR A 367 2.76 -18.06 0.80
CA TYR A 367 1.93 -17.04 0.15
C TYR A 367 1.25 -16.17 1.22
N SER A 368 0.70 -15.03 0.80
CA SER A 368 -0.11 -14.12 1.62
C SER A 368 -1.29 -13.64 0.78
N GLN A 369 -2.49 -13.67 1.35
CA GLN A 369 -3.68 -13.09 0.76
C GLN A 369 -4.33 -12.16 1.77
N ALA A 370 -4.36 -10.87 1.45
CA ALA A 370 -4.95 -9.82 2.27
C ALA A 370 -6.31 -9.36 1.73
N ASP A 371 -6.55 -9.50 0.42
CA ASP A 371 -7.82 -9.15 -0.21
C ASP A 371 -8.24 -10.17 -1.29
N GLY A 372 -9.42 -9.95 -1.90
CA GLY A 372 -9.95 -10.83 -2.95
C GLY A 372 -9.44 -10.48 -4.34
N SER A 373 -9.11 -9.22 -4.57
CA SER A 373 -8.94 -8.60 -5.88
C SER A 373 -7.50 -8.46 -6.36
N GLY A 374 -6.53 -8.52 -5.46
CA GLY A 374 -5.12 -8.22 -5.69
C GLY A 374 -4.80 -6.74 -5.68
N LEU A 375 -5.65 -5.87 -5.14
CA LEU A 375 -5.34 -4.45 -4.95
C LEU A 375 -4.40 -4.22 -3.77
N SER A 376 -4.41 -5.14 -2.80
CA SER A 376 -3.50 -5.09 -1.68
C SER A 376 -2.07 -5.38 -2.11
N ARG A 377 -1.15 -4.54 -1.66
CA ARG A 377 0.29 -4.81 -1.81
C ARG A 377 0.80 -5.83 -0.79
N TYR A 378 -0.06 -6.34 0.09
CA TYR A 378 0.27 -7.39 1.06
C TYR A 378 0.06 -8.79 0.47
N ASP A 379 -0.58 -8.88 -0.70
CA ASP A 379 -0.72 -10.11 -1.44
C ASP A 379 0.62 -10.57 -2.00
N LEU A 380 0.95 -11.84 -1.77
CA LEU A 380 2.20 -12.45 -2.21
C LEU A 380 1.90 -13.88 -2.69
N ILE A 381 2.23 -14.17 -3.95
CA ILE A 381 2.17 -15.52 -4.51
C ILE A 381 3.37 -15.77 -5.41
N THR A 382 3.75 -17.04 -5.56
CA THR A 382 4.75 -17.46 -6.53
C THR A 382 4.11 -17.85 -7.87
N THR A 383 4.88 -17.78 -8.96
CA THR A 383 4.38 -18.25 -10.27
C THR A 383 4.19 -19.77 -10.30
N GLU A 384 4.97 -20.51 -9.51
CA GLU A 384 4.80 -21.95 -9.33
C GLU A 384 3.46 -22.26 -8.65
N GLN A 385 3.10 -21.56 -7.57
CA GLN A 385 1.82 -21.72 -6.89
C GLN A 385 0.65 -21.39 -7.81
N MET A 386 0.77 -20.33 -8.63
CA MET A 386 -0.25 -20.01 -9.62
C MET A 386 -0.43 -21.14 -10.64
N VAL A 387 0.66 -21.68 -11.19
CA VAL A 387 0.59 -22.81 -12.12
C VAL A 387 0.06 -24.07 -11.42
N GLN A 388 0.40 -24.31 -10.17
CA GLN A 388 -0.15 -25.41 -9.37
C GLN A 388 -1.67 -25.29 -9.20
N LEU A 389 -2.18 -24.09 -8.91
CA LEU A 389 -3.63 -23.82 -8.88
C LEU A 389 -4.28 -24.12 -10.24
N LEU A 390 -3.71 -23.61 -11.35
CA LEU A 390 -4.23 -23.83 -12.69
C LEU A 390 -4.25 -25.33 -13.05
N ARG A 391 -3.19 -26.07 -12.71
CA ARG A 391 -3.14 -27.54 -12.90
C ARG A 391 -4.23 -28.24 -12.10
N TYR A 392 -4.36 -27.91 -10.82
CA TYR A 392 -5.36 -28.51 -9.92
C TYR A 392 -6.78 -28.30 -10.44
N VAL A 393 -7.09 -27.12 -11.00
CA VAL A 393 -8.41 -26.83 -11.56
C VAL A 393 -8.74 -27.71 -12.77
N GLN A 394 -7.77 -28.17 -13.55
CA GLN A 394 -8.04 -29.03 -14.71
C GLN A 394 -8.68 -30.38 -14.34
N GLU A 395 -8.54 -30.82 -13.09
CA GLU A 395 -9.14 -32.06 -12.58
C GLU A 395 -10.58 -31.87 -12.08
N LYS A 396 -11.09 -30.63 -12.11
CA LYS A 396 -12.37 -30.24 -11.50
C LYS A 396 -13.49 -30.15 -12.52
N PRO A 397 -14.76 -30.41 -12.12
CA PRO A 397 -15.91 -30.37 -13.04
C PRO A 397 -16.22 -28.96 -13.59
N TYR A 398 -15.70 -27.91 -12.97
CA TYR A 398 -15.90 -26.51 -13.37
C TYR A 398 -14.72 -25.94 -14.21
N SER A 399 -13.78 -26.77 -14.66
CA SER A 399 -12.59 -26.32 -15.42
C SER A 399 -12.93 -25.58 -16.72
N GLU A 400 -13.81 -26.16 -17.55
CA GLU A 400 -14.27 -25.55 -18.80
C GLU A 400 -15.02 -24.23 -18.55
N LEU A 401 -15.80 -24.16 -17.47
CA LEU A 401 -16.50 -22.93 -17.08
C LEU A 401 -15.48 -21.83 -16.74
N LEU A 402 -14.48 -22.11 -15.90
CA LEU A 402 -13.44 -21.13 -15.59
C LEU A 402 -12.75 -20.63 -16.87
N GLU A 403 -12.32 -21.54 -17.74
CA GLU A 403 -11.63 -21.19 -18.99
C GLU A 403 -12.48 -20.29 -19.89
N SER A 404 -13.79 -20.55 -19.99
CA SER A 404 -14.71 -19.73 -20.77
C SER A 404 -14.84 -18.29 -20.26
N THR A 405 -14.58 -18.07 -18.96
CA THR A 405 -14.66 -16.75 -18.32
C THR A 405 -13.37 -15.94 -18.47
N LEU A 406 -12.24 -16.56 -18.85
CA LEU A 406 -10.97 -15.83 -19.00
C LEU A 406 -10.98 -14.95 -20.27
N PRO A 407 -10.30 -13.78 -20.24
CA PRO A 407 -10.06 -12.98 -21.44
C PRO A 407 -9.36 -13.79 -22.55
N ILE A 408 -9.80 -13.63 -23.79
CA ILE A 408 -9.22 -14.28 -24.97
C ILE A 408 -8.35 -13.27 -25.75
N ALA A 409 -7.10 -13.63 -26.00
CA ALA A 409 -6.14 -12.83 -26.76
C ALA A 409 -6.71 -12.32 -28.10
N GLY A 410 -6.75 -11.00 -28.26
CA GLY A 410 -7.22 -10.32 -29.48
C GLY A 410 -8.74 -10.31 -29.69
N VAL A 411 -9.53 -10.80 -28.72
CA VAL A 411 -10.99 -10.96 -28.86
C VAL A 411 -11.75 -10.14 -27.83
N ASP A 412 -11.54 -10.37 -26.53
CA ASP A 412 -12.39 -9.78 -25.47
C ASP A 412 -11.62 -9.47 -24.17
N GLY A 413 -12.34 -8.83 -23.24
CA GLY A 413 -11.85 -8.40 -21.94
C GLY A 413 -10.57 -7.58 -22.03
N THR A 414 -9.73 -7.70 -21.00
CA THR A 414 -8.43 -7.00 -20.91
C THR A 414 -7.39 -7.43 -21.97
N LEU A 415 -7.64 -8.48 -22.74
CA LEU A 415 -6.78 -8.95 -23.83
C LEU A 415 -7.30 -8.59 -25.22
N ALA A 416 -8.46 -7.92 -25.34
CA ALA A 416 -9.13 -7.63 -26.61
C ALA A 416 -8.24 -6.93 -27.65
N ASN A 417 -7.22 -6.18 -27.21
CA ASN A 417 -6.30 -5.43 -28.07
C ASN A 417 -4.84 -5.91 -28.02
N ARG A 418 -4.56 -7.03 -27.34
CA ARG A 418 -3.21 -7.61 -27.22
C ARG A 418 -3.07 -8.84 -28.13
N LEU A 419 -1.82 -9.15 -28.52
CA LEU A 419 -1.44 -10.37 -29.25
C LEU A 419 -2.12 -10.58 -30.63
N LYS A 420 -2.75 -9.55 -31.21
CA LYS A 420 -3.33 -9.59 -32.56
C LYS A 420 -2.26 -9.83 -33.62
N GLY A 421 -2.57 -10.67 -34.61
CA GLY A 421 -1.67 -11.05 -35.69
C GLY A 421 -0.57 -12.04 -35.29
N THR A 422 -0.64 -12.61 -34.08
CA THR A 422 0.34 -13.57 -33.57
C THR A 422 -0.26 -14.97 -33.43
N PRO A 423 0.55 -16.05 -33.28
CA PRO A 423 0.05 -17.39 -32.99
C PRO A 423 -0.78 -17.52 -31.69
N ALA A 424 -0.66 -16.55 -30.77
CA ALA A 424 -1.44 -16.53 -29.53
C ALA A 424 -2.85 -15.92 -29.71
N GLU A 425 -3.12 -15.20 -30.82
CA GLU A 425 -4.45 -14.61 -31.09
C GLU A 425 -5.52 -15.71 -31.14
N LYS A 426 -6.64 -15.52 -30.44
CA LYS A 426 -7.77 -16.48 -30.34
C LYS A 426 -7.39 -17.85 -29.75
N ASN A 427 -6.21 -17.97 -29.17
CA ASN A 427 -5.67 -19.22 -28.63
C ASN A 427 -5.35 -19.06 -27.13
N LEU A 428 -4.60 -18.03 -26.77
CA LEU A 428 -4.27 -17.77 -25.37
C LEU A 428 -5.49 -17.21 -24.63
N ILE A 429 -5.79 -17.82 -23.49
CA ILE A 429 -6.80 -17.36 -22.53
C ILE A 429 -6.13 -17.09 -21.18
N ALA A 430 -6.23 -15.87 -20.66
CA ALA A 430 -5.48 -15.53 -19.45
C ALA A 430 -6.06 -14.33 -18.70
N LYS A 431 -5.91 -14.39 -17.37
CA LYS A 431 -6.18 -13.25 -16.50
C LYS A 431 -4.99 -12.30 -16.52
N THR A 432 -5.27 -11.03 -16.80
CA THR A 432 -4.28 -9.95 -16.63
C THR A 432 -4.35 -9.35 -15.23
N GLY A 433 -3.23 -8.81 -14.74
CA GLY A 433 -3.19 -7.88 -13.62
C GLY A 433 -2.28 -6.69 -13.91
N SER A 434 -2.62 -5.53 -13.35
CA SER A 434 -1.83 -4.30 -13.47
C SER A 434 -2.05 -3.39 -12.27
N MET A 435 -0.96 -2.91 -11.68
CA MET A 435 -0.90 -1.82 -10.70
C MET A 435 0.41 -1.06 -10.95
N SER A 436 0.61 0.10 -10.30
CA SER A 436 1.89 0.82 -10.41
C SER A 436 3.06 -0.11 -10.04
N GLY A 437 4.01 -0.29 -10.95
CA GLY A 437 5.15 -1.19 -10.75
C GLY A 437 4.86 -2.69 -10.77
N VAL A 438 3.64 -3.15 -11.11
CA VAL A 438 3.26 -4.57 -11.14
C VAL A 438 2.48 -4.91 -12.41
N ASN A 439 2.84 -6.01 -13.08
CA ASN A 439 2.09 -6.56 -14.20
C ASN A 439 2.09 -8.09 -14.15
N SER A 440 0.94 -8.71 -14.40
CA SER A 440 0.80 -10.17 -14.39
C SER A 440 -0.04 -10.71 -15.54
N LEU A 441 0.27 -11.93 -15.97
CA LEU A 441 -0.49 -12.69 -16.97
C LEU A 441 -0.39 -14.19 -16.63
N SER A 442 -1.52 -14.81 -16.30
CA SER A 442 -1.58 -16.25 -16.03
C SER A 442 -2.82 -16.89 -16.64
N GLY A 443 -2.68 -18.11 -17.13
CA GLY A 443 -3.76 -18.84 -17.79
C GLY A 443 -3.25 -20.00 -18.64
N TYR A 444 -3.89 -20.21 -19.79
CA TYR A 444 -3.63 -21.34 -20.66
C TYR A 444 -3.38 -20.91 -22.11
N VAL A 445 -2.62 -21.72 -22.84
CA VAL A 445 -2.41 -21.59 -24.28
C VAL A 445 -2.22 -22.97 -24.90
N THR A 446 -2.74 -23.19 -26.09
CA THR A 446 -2.48 -24.42 -26.84
C THR A 446 -1.27 -24.21 -27.74
N ALA A 447 -0.21 -24.99 -27.55
CA ALA A 447 0.99 -24.96 -28.37
C ALA A 447 0.73 -25.51 -29.78
N LYS A 448 1.64 -25.23 -30.72
CA LYS A 448 1.48 -25.61 -32.13
C LYS A 448 1.42 -27.13 -32.35
N ASN A 449 2.08 -27.89 -31.49
CA ASN A 449 2.01 -29.36 -31.49
C ASN A 449 0.74 -29.94 -30.83
N GLY A 450 -0.16 -29.09 -30.33
CA GLY A 450 -1.41 -29.48 -29.67
C GLY A 450 -1.32 -29.66 -28.16
N ASP A 451 -0.15 -29.45 -27.55
CA ASP A 451 -0.03 -29.51 -26.09
C ASP A 451 -0.73 -28.33 -25.41
N LYS A 452 -1.43 -28.58 -24.31
CA LYS A 452 -2.05 -27.53 -23.51
C LYS A 452 -1.06 -27.08 -22.45
N LEU A 453 -0.70 -25.80 -22.45
CA LEU A 453 0.25 -25.23 -21.52
C LEU A 453 -0.49 -24.38 -20.48
N ALA A 454 -0.18 -24.59 -19.21
CA ALA A 454 -0.53 -23.67 -18.12
C ALA A 454 0.68 -22.78 -17.82
N PHE A 455 0.46 -21.49 -17.58
CA PHE A 455 1.56 -20.57 -17.36
C PHE A 455 1.21 -19.45 -16.37
N SER A 456 2.25 -18.86 -15.80
CA SER A 456 2.19 -17.63 -15.02
C SER A 456 3.43 -16.78 -15.25
N ILE A 457 3.23 -15.50 -15.51
CA ILE A 457 4.28 -14.48 -15.70
C ILE A 457 3.92 -13.29 -14.82
N ILE A 458 4.72 -13.01 -13.81
CA ILE A 458 4.51 -11.88 -12.88
C ILE A 458 5.77 -11.03 -12.85
N THR A 459 5.60 -9.71 -12.97
CA THR A 459 6.69 -8.74 -12.89
C THR A 459 6.41 -7.66 -11.86
N ASN A 460 7.40 -7.40 -11.00
CA ASN A 460 7.41 -6.32 -10.01
C ASN A 460 8.58 -5.35 -10.27
N GLY A 461 8.56 -4.19 -9.64
CA GLY A 461 9.70 -3.25 -9.64
C GLY A 461 10.00 -2.70 -11.03
N ILE A 462 8.98 -2.24 -11.75
CA ILE A 462 9.12 -1.77 -13.13
C ILE A 462 8.63 -0.32 -13.31
N TYR A 463 9.52 0.54 -13.80
CA TYR A 463 9.22 1.94 -14.07
C TYR A 463 8.22 2.14 -15.22
N LYS A 464 8.29 1.31 -16.27
CA LYS A 464 7.38 1.39 -17.44
C LYS A 464 6.74 0.03 -17.75
N SER A 465 5.45 -0.11 -17.46
CA SER A 465 4.67 -1.33 -17.71
C SER A 465 4.73 -1.87 -19.14
N LYS A 466 5.08 -1.04 -20.14
CA LYS A 466 5.25 -1.51 -21.52
C LYS A 466 6.32 -2.62 -21.64
N TYR A 467 7.37 -2.62 -20.83
CA TYR A 467 8.41 -3.65 -20.90
C TYR A 467 7.96 -4.96 -20.26
N ALA A 468 7.25 -4.92 -19.14
CA ALA A 468 6.60 -6.10 -18.57
C ALA A 468 5.58 -6.72 -19.54
N ARG A 469 4.76 -5.89 -20.18
CA ARG A 469 3.83 -6.36 -21.22
C ARG A 469 4.56 -6.94 -22.43
N SER A 470 5.69 -6.34 -22.83
CA SER A 470 6.54 -6.88 -23.90
C SER A 470 7.11 -8.25 -23.54
N LEU A 471 7.56 -8.47 -22.30
CA LEU A 471 7.99 -9.78 -21.82
C LEU A 471 6.83 -10.79 -21.91
N GLN A 472 5.68 -10.45 -21.32
CA GLN A 472 4.49 -11.30 -21.34
C GLN A 472 4.06 -11.68 -22.75
N ASP A 473 4.00 -10.71 -23.67
CA ASP A 473 3.54 -10.93 -25.03
C ASP A 473 4.53 -11.78 -25.83
N GLN A 474 5.85 -11.59 -25.66
CA GLN A 474 6.86 -12.42 -26.32
C GLN A 474 6.81 -13.87 -25.82
N VAL A 475 6.76 -14.08 -24.51
CA VAL A 475 6.65 -15.43 -23.92
C VAL A 475 5.34 -16.11 -24.34
N ALA A 476 4.23 -15.38 -24.42
CA ALA A 476 2.96 -15.87 -24.96
C ALA A 476 3.08 -16.39 -26.40
N VAL A 477 3.79 -15.65 -27.26
CA VAL A 477 4.03 -16.04 -28.65
C VAL A 477 4.94 -17.28 -28.74
N LEU A 478 5.99 -17.36 -27.91
CA LEU A 478 6.85 -18.53 -27.82
C LEU A 478 6.05 -19.78 -27.41
N MET A 479 5.23 -19.68 -26.35
CA MET A 479 4.38 -20.79 -25.91
C MET A 479 3.42 -21.28 -27.00
N ALA A 480 2.75 -20.35 -27.71
CA ALA A 480 1.85 -20.69 -28.80
C ALA A 480 2.56 -21.33 -30.01
N SER A 481 3.85 -21.03 -30.20
CA SER A 481 4.66 -21.52 -31.33
C SER A 481 5.40 -22.82 -31.02
N TYR A 482 5.49 -23.21 -29.74
CA TYR A 482 6.23 -24.39 -29.29
C TYR A 482 5.77 -25.69 -30.00
N PRO A 483 6.70 -26.60 -30.36
CA PRO A 483 8.16 -26.55 -30.17
C PRO A 483 8.91 -25.89 -31.33
N GLU A 484 8.20 -25.32 -32.32
CA GLU A 484 8.82 -24.68 -33.49
C GLU A 484 9.33 -23.28 -33.14
N LEU A 485 10.43 -23.25 -32.40
CA LEU A 485 11.13 -22.05 -31.98
C LEU A 485 12.44 -21.91 -32.77
N ASP A 486 12.74 -20.70 -33.24
CA ASP A 486 14.02 -20.40 -33.86
C ASP A 486 15.15 -20.54 -32.82
N GLU A 487 16.42 -20.67 -33.23
CA GLU A 487 17.54 -20.51 -32.30
C GLU A 487 17.75 -19.02 -32.00
N PRO A 488 17.97 -18.61 -30.73
CA PRO A 488 18.34 -17.23 -30.44
C PRO A 488 19.70 -16.89 -31.11
N GLY A 489 19.95 -15.61 -31.37
CA GLY A 489 21.27 -15.15 -31.85
C GLY A 489 22.39 -15.49 -30.85
N ASP A 490 23.63 -15.58 -31.33
CA ASP A 490 24.84 -15.99 -30.58
C ASP A 490 25.34 -14.94 -29.56
N ASP A 491 24.42 -14.16 -29.00
CA ASP A 491 24.67 -13.12 -28.01
C ASP A 491 24.78 -13.81 -26.65
N GLY A 492 25.84 -14.60 -26.45
CA GLY A 492 25.99 -15.49 -25.29
C GLY A 492 25.58 -14.84 -23.96
N LEU A 493 24.71 -15.53 -23.21
CA LEU A 493 24.31 -15.13 -21.87
C LEU A 493 25.57 -15.00 -20.99
N PRO A 494 25.75 -13.90 -20.24
CA PRO A 494 26.91 -13.74 -19.39
C PRO A 494 26.86 -14.76 -18.25
N GLU A 495 28.03 -15.30 -17.90
CA GLU A 495 28.19 -16.06 -16.66
C GLU A 495 27.96 -15.13 -15.44
N PRO A 496 27.42 -15.65 -14.33
CA PRO A 496 27.30 -14.89 -13.09
C PRO A 496 28.66 -14.28 -12.69
N GLU A 497 28.68 -12.98 -12.38
CA GLU A 497 29.90 -12.32 -11.92
C GLU A 497 30.22 -12.80 -10.49
N ALA A 498 31.36 -13.46 -10.31
CA ALA A 498 31.83 -13.86 -8.98
C ALA A 498 32.51 -12.67 -8.29
N TYR A 499 32.02 -12.29 -7.12
CA TYR A 499 32.58 -11.20 -6.32
C TYR A 499 33.44 -11.73 -5.17
N LYS A 500 34.27 -10.84 -4.61
CA LYS A 500 35.19 -11.14 -3.50
C LYS A 500 34.50 -11.78 -2.28
N LEU A 501 33.26 -11.39 -2.00
CA LEU A 501 32.50 -11.89 -0.85
C LEU A 501 31.43 -12.93 -1.23
N SER A 502 31.36 -13.39 -2.49
CA SER A 502 30.36 -14.36 -2.93
C SER A 502 30.35 -15.63 -2.08
N ASP A 503 31.51 -16.26 -1.89
CA ASP A 503 31.65 -17.48 -1.06
C ASP A 503 31.22 -17.29 0.40
N LEU A 504 31.21 -16.04 0.90
CA LEU A 504 30.81 -15.71 2.27
C LEU A 504 29.31 -15.43 2.38
N LEU A 505 28.72 -14.74 1.40
CA LEU A 505 27.37 -14.18 1.50
C LEU A 505 26.31 -15.01 0.77
N ASP A 506 26.64 -15.64 -0.36
CA ASP A 506 25.68 -16.47 -1.11
C ASP A 506 25.10 -17.61 -0.25
N PRO A 507 25.87 -18.33 0.59
CA PRO A 507 25.31 -19.37 1.45
C PRO A 507 24.24 -18.89 2.45
N ILE A 508 24.27 -17.62 2.85
CA ILE A 508 23.25 -17.03 3.75
C ILE A 508 21.93 -16.83 2.98
N LEU A 509 22.02 -16.43 1.71
CA LEU A 509 20.87 -16.21 0.83
C LEU A 509 20.27 -17.51 0.29
N ASP A 510 21.08 -18.57 0.19
CA ASP A 510 20.65 -19.89 -0.24
C ASP A 510 20.01 -20.71 0.90
N ALA A 511 19.97 -20.17 2.12
CA ALA A 511 19.38 -20.85 3.26
C ALA A 511 17.86 -21.06 3.08
N PRO A 512 17.28 -22.19 3.56
CA PRO A 512 15.84 -22.44 3.45
C PRO A 512 14.95 -21.31 4.00
N GLU A 513 15.44 -20.59 5.01
CA GLU A 513 14.76 -19.46 5.64
C GLU A 513 14.64 -18.22 4.71
N ALA A 514 15.48 -18.14 3.67
CA ALA A 514 15.47 -17.10 2.64
C ALA A 514 14.68 -17.50 1.39
N THR A 515 14.08 -18.70 1.36
CA THR A 515 13.25 -19.14 0.24
C THR A 515 12.07 -18.19 0.01
N GLY A 516 11.79 -17.87 -1.25
CA GLY A 516 10.70 -16.99 -1.65
C GLY A 516 11.00 -15.49 -1.50
N VAL A 517 12.19 -15.12 -1.04
CA VAL A 517 12.59 -13.73 -0.83
C VAL A 517 13.27 -13.16 -2.06
N SER A 518 12.86 -11.96 -2.48
CA SER A 518 13.67 -11.13 -3.37
C SER A 518 14.68 -10.37 -2.53
N ALA A 519 15.96 -10.50 -2.84
CA ALA A 519 17.05 -9.80 -2.18
C ALA A 519 17.76 -8.87 -3.16
N GLY A 520 17.95 -7.60 -2.78
CA GLY A 520 18.79 -6.65 -3.49
C GLY A 520 19.92 -6.23 -2.56
N ILE A 521 21.16 -6.62 -2.86
CA ILE A 521 22.31 -6.42 -1.99
C ILE A 521 23.47 -5.85 -2.78
N ILE A 522 24.16 -4.88 -2.19
CA ILE A 522 25.45 -4.39 -2.71
C ILE A 522 26.35 -4.01 -1.55
N VAL A 523 27.64 -4.35 -1.67
CA VAL A 523 28.69 -4.02 -0.70
C VAL A 523 29.87 -3.45 -1.46
N LYS A 524 30.34 -2.28 -1.03
CA LYS A 524 31.47 -1.60 -1.68
C LYS A 524 32.50 -1.11 -0.66
N ALA A 525 33.78 -1.23 -1.01
CA ALA A 525 34.87 -0.60 -0.26
C ALA A 525 35.01 0.88 -0.65
N LEU A 526 35.06 1.76 0.35
CA LEU A 526 35.09 3.21 0.14
C LEU A 526 36.48 3.76 -0.23
N ASP A 527 37.55 3.01 0.05
CA ASP A 527 38.93 3.36 -0.28
C ASP A 527 39.37 2.87 -1.68
N GLU A 528 38.54 2.04 -2.33
CA GLU A 528 38.75 1.55 -3.68
C GLU A 528 37.93 2.33 -4.72
N LYS A 529 38.23 2.14 -6.01
CA LYS A 529 37.53 2.82 -7.12
C LYS A 529 37.22 1.87 -8.27
N GLY A 530 36.23 2.24 -9.08
CA GLY A 530 35.85 1.47 -10.26
C GLY A 530 35.18 0.14 -9.89
N LYS A 531 35.41 -0.90 -10.69
CA LYS A 531 34.81 -2.23 -10.47
C LYS A 531 35.33 -2.92 -9.21
N GLU A 532 36.63 -2.78 -8.92
CA GLU A 532 37.28 -3.40 -7.75
C GLU A 532 36.59 -2.99 -6.43
N ALA A 533 36.08 -1.75 -6.37
CA ALA A 533 35.35 -1.27 -5.20
C ALA A 533 34.10 -2.09 -4.87
N THR A 534 33.51 -2.84 -5.81
CA THR A 534 32.32 -3.66 -5.55
C THR A 534 32.74 -5.05 -5.07
N TRP A 535 32.70 -5.24 -3.75
CA TRP A 535 33.08 -6.50 -3.11
C TRP A 535 31.96 -7.55 -3.15
N TYR A 536 30.72 -7.11 -3.34
CA TYR A 536 29.56 -7.98 -3.54
C TYR A 536 28.43 -7.23 -4.25
N ALA A 537 27.71 -7.93 -5.12
CA ALA A 537 26.41 -7.50 -5.61
C ALA A 537 25.52 -8.72 -5.87
N HIS A 538 24.26 -8.64 -5.44
CA HIS A 538 23.22 -9.64 -5.72
C HIS A 538 21.95 -8.86 -6.07
N ASP A 539 21.48 -8.98 -7.31
CA ASP A 539 20.27 -8.28 -7.79
C ASP A 539 20.27 -6.77 -7.43
N ALA A 540 21.47 -6.15 -7.39
CA ALA A 540 21.68 -4.81 -6.80
C ALA A 540 20.91 -3.68 -7.51
N ASP A 541 20.48 -3.92 -8.75
CA ASP A 541 19.73 -3.00 -9.59
C ASP A 541 18.21 -3.26 -9.56
N LYS A 542 17.74 -4.36 -8.98
CA LYS A 542 16.31 -4.66 -8.85
C LYS A 542 15.61 -3.58 -8.03
N LEU A 543 14.51 -3.03 -8.57
CA LEU A 543 13.72 -2.02 -7.88
C LEU A 543 12.80 -2.70 -6.87
N MET A 544 12.83 -2.21 -5.64
CA MET A 544 12.18 -2.82 -4.48
C MET A 544 11.60 -1.73 -3.59
N THR A 545 10.62 -2.08 -2.76
CA THR A 545 10.15 -1.17 -1.72
C THR A 545 11.23 -1.08 -0.62
N PRO A 546 11.79 0.11 -0.34
CA PRO A 546 12.94 0.26 0.55
C PRO A 546 12.57 0.33 2.04
N ALA A 547 11.29 0.54 2.34
CA ALA A 547 10.84 1.01 3.65
C ALA A 547 11.66 2.24 4.11
N SER A 548 11.89 2.39 5.42
CA SER A 548 12.59 3.55 6.00
C SER A 548 14.04 3.78 5.58
N ASN A 549 14.64 2.95 4.72
CA ASN A 549 15.93 3.28 4.11
C ASN A 549 15.83 4.43 3.11
N LEU A 550 14.63 4.78 2.63
CA LEU A 550 14.43 5.99 1.82
C LEU A 550 14.81 7.28 2.56
N LYS A 551 14.69 7.28 3.89
CA LYS A 551 15.13 8.39 4.75
C LYS A 551 16.62 8.72 4.60
N LEU A 552 17.44 7.76 4.14
CA LEU A 552 18.85 8.00 3.83
C LEU A 552 19.01 9.02 2.69
N LEU A 553 18.18 8.94 1.65
CA LEU A 553 18.16 9.88 0.54
C LEU A 553 17.62 11.24 1.01
N THR A 554 16.46 11.23 1.68
CA THR A 554 15.84 12.46 2.21
C THR A 554 16.79 13.22 3.14
N GLY A 555 17.47 12.50 4.06
CA GLY A 555 18.44 13.09 4.97
C GLY A 555 19.70 13.61 4.30
N ALA A 556 20.22 12.88 3.30
CA ALA A 556 21.39 13.31 2.52
C ALA A 556 21.07 14.62 1.78
N THR A 557 19.96 14.65 1.05
CA THR A 557 19.48 15.84 0.33
C THR A 557 19.19 17.00 1.26
N ALA A 558 18.57 16.77 2.43
CA ALA A 558 18.33 17.82 3.41
C ALA A 558 19.64 18.47 3.89
N LEU A 559 20.67 17.68 4.20
CA LEU A 559 21.97 18.25 4.57
C LEU A 559 22.63 19.02 3.42
N THR A 560 22.54 18.51 2.18
CA THR A 560 23.12 19.17 1.01
C THR A 560 22.43 20.50 0.68
N GLU A 561 21.10 20.55 0.73
CA GLU A 561 20.31 21.72 0.28
C GLU A 561 20.09 22.75 1.39
N LEU A 562 19.93 22.30 2.65
CA LEU A 562 19.62 23.19 3.79
C LEU A 562 20.87 23.55 4.61
N GLY A 563 21.81 22.62 4.74
CA GLY A 563 22.97 22.72 5.63
C GLY A 563 22.66 22.30 7.08
N SER A 564 23.66 21.79 7.80
CA SER A 564 23.49 21.21 9.14
C SER A 564 23.00 22.20 10.21
N ASP A 565 23.29 23.49 10.05
CA ASP A 565 22.88 24.55 10.97
C ASP A 565 21.48 25.12 10.65
N TYR A 566 20.81 24.61 9.62
CA TYR A 566 19.46 25.03 9.27
C TYR A 566 18.53 24.85 10.47
N ARG A 567 17.66 25.85 10.69
CA ARG A 567 16.61 25.80 11.71
C ARG A 567 15.29 26.15 11.08
N PHE A 568 14.29 25.33 11.34
CA PHE A 568 12.91 25.64 11.02
C PHE A 568 12.45 26.82 11.86
N LYS A 569 11.45 27.54 11.37
CA LYS A 569 10.93 28.73 12.05
C LYS A 569 9.43 28.67 12.25
N THR A 570 8.99 29.30 13.33
CA THR A 570 7.58 29.56 13.61
C THR A 570 7.42 31.04 13.94
N GLU A 571 6.59 31.76 13.19
CA GLU A 571 6.42 33.21 13.30
C GLU A 571 5.14 33.57 14.04
N LEU A 572 5.27 34.32 15.14
CA LEU A 572 4.16 34.89 15.90
C LEU A 572 3.98 36.35 15.52
N SER A 573 2.78 36.73 15.10
CA SER A 573 2.41 38.10 14.68
C SER A 573 1.04 38.51 15.20
N ALA A 574 0.75 39.81 15.15
CA ALA A 574 -0.52 40.39 15.59
C ALA A 574 -1.06 41.38 14.54
N SER A 575 -2.39 41.53 14.43
CA SER A 575 -3.00 42.50 13.50
C SER A 575 -2.52 43.93 13.76
N THR A 576 -2.36 44.30 15.02
CA THR A 576 -1.94 45.65 15.46
C THR A 576 -0.95 45.55 16.60
N PRO A 577 -0.24 46.64 16.92
CA PRO A 577 0.47 46.74 18.20
C PRO A 577 -0.49 46.52 19.38
N VAL A 578 0.05 45.91 20.44
CA VAL A 578 -0.66 45.71 21.71
C VAL A 578 -0.77 47.07 22.40
N THR A 579 -1.95 47.38 22.93
CA THR A 579 -2.17 48.63 23.68
C THR A 579 -1.53 48.56 25.06
N ASP A 580 -1.32 49.72 25.70
CA ASP A 580 -0.70 49.82 27.02
C ASP A 580 -1.48 49.07 28.13
N ASP A 581 -2.80 48.93 27.99
CA ASP A 581 -3.64 48.13 28.90
C ASP A 581 -3.60 46.62 28.62
N GLY A 582 -2.83 46.18 27.62
CA GLY A 582 -2.63 44.78 27.25
C GLY A 582 -3.70 44.21 26.32
N LEU A 583 -4.41 45.05 25.57
CA LEU A 583 -5.39 44.63 24.57
C LEU A 583 -4.76 44.53 23.18
N LEU A 584 -4.89 43.35 22.55
CA LEU A 584 -4.69 43.19 21.12
C LEU A 584 -6.01 43.45 20.38
N LYS A 585 -6.07 44.52 19.57
CA LYS A 585 -7.23 44.87 18.74
C LYS A 585 -7.16 44.18 17.38
N GLY A 586 -7.58 42.92 17.34
CA GLY A 586 -7.60 42.10 16.15
C GLY A 586 -7.03 40.72 16.44
N ASN A 587 -6.55 40.07 15.38
CA ASN A 587 -6.16 38.67 15.41
C ASN A 587 -4.73 38.49 15.90
N LEU A 588 -4.49 37.34 16.52
CA LEU A 588 -3.17 36.76 16.74
C LEU A 588 -2.90 35.78 15.59
N TYR A 589 -1.71 35.83 15.01
CA TYR A 589 -1.32 34.95 13.91
C TYR A 589 -0.13 34.09 14.32
N VAL A 590 -0.18 32.81 13.96
CA VAL A 590 0.97 31.91 14.00
C VAL A 590 1.17 31.36 12.60
N LYS A 591 2.37 31.54 12.05
CA LYS A 591 2.76 30.96 10.77
C LYS A 591 3.82 29.89 10.98
N GLY A 592 3.55 28.68 10.50
CA GLY A 592 4.50 27.58 10.54
C GLY A 592 5.28 27.48 9.25
N TYR A 593 6.52 27.00 9.37
CA TYR A 593 7.39 26.70 8.24
C TYR A 593 7.90 25.26 8.31
N GLY A 594 7.10 24.35 8.87
CA GLY A 594 7.39 22.92 8.88
C GLY A 594 8.29 22.46 10.03
N ASP A 595 8.35 23.18 11.15
CA ASP A 595 9.09 22.72 12.34
C ASP A 595 8.47 21.41 12.87
N PRO A 596 9.17 20.26 12.75
CA PRO A 596 8.61 18.98 13.19
C PRO A 596 8.71 18.78 14.70
N SER A 597 9.39 19.70 15.40
CA SER A 597 9.81 19.58 16.80
C SER A 597 8.92 20.29 17.82
N ILE A 598 7.81 20.90 17.40
CA ILE A 598 6.92 21.63 18.31
C ILE A 598 6.21 20.63 19.24
N HIS A 599 6.25 20.87 20.56
CA HIS A 599 5.68 19.94 21.55
C HIS A 599 5.01 20.62 22.76
N THR A 600 4.32 19.80 23.57
CA THR A 600 3.86 20.11 24.94
C THR A 600 4.42 19.14 25.98
N GLU A 601 5.18 18.13 25.57
CA GLU A 601 5.45 16.91 26.36
C GLU A 601 6.82 16.92 27.06
N ASP A 602 7.24 18.09 27.56
CA ASP A 602 8.55 18.31 28.20
C ASP A 602 8.82 17.34 29.37
N GLU A 603 7.80 17.07 30.19
CA GLU A 603 7.94 16.21 31.38
C GLU A 603 8.29 14.76 31.02
N LEU A 604 7.90 14.32 29.83
CA LEU A 604 8.18 12.97 29.33
C LEU A 604 9.50 12.90 28.56
N LYS A 605 10.11 14.07 28.26
CA LYS A 605 11.26 14.20 27.34
C LYS A 605 11.04 13.41 26.05
N ALA A 606 9.80 13.43 25.57
CA ALA A 606 9.40 12.70 24.37
C ALA A 606 10.00 13.34 23.11
N GLN A 607 10.26 14.66 23.17
CA GLN A 607 10.75 15.48 22.08
C GLN A 607 11.41 16.74 22.66
N ASP A 608 12.46 17.23 22.01
CA ASP A 608 13.10 18.51 22.31
C ASP A 608 12.74 19.51 21.18
N GLY A 609 12.56 20.79 21.48
CA GLY A 609 12.26 21.82 20.48
C GLY A 609 11.50 23.03 21.03
N VAL A 610 10.65 23.63 20.19
CA VAL A 610 9.82 24.77 20.58
C VAL A 610 8.59 24.27 21.35
N SER A 611 8.53 24.54 22.66
CA SER A 611 7.34 24.19 23.45
C SER A 611 6.20 25.20 23.29
N ILE A 612 4.95 24.75 23.36
CA ILE A 612 3.76 25.64 23.40
C ILE A 612 3.86 26.62 24.56
N GLU A 613 4.35 26.17 25.71
CA GLU A 613 4.60 26.99 26.90
C GLU A 613 5.55 28.15 26.59
N SER A 614 6.59 27.92 25.79
CA SER A 614 7.50 28.98 25.36
C SER A 614 6.82 30.04 24.47
N ILE A 615 5.85 29.61 23.65
CA ILE A 615 5.03 30.50 22.80
C ILE A 615 4.09 31.34 23.68
N VAL A 616 3.41 30.71 24.65
CA VAL A 616 2.57 31.38 25.64
C VAL A 616 3.36 32.43 26.41
N ASP A 617 4.56 32.09 26.88
CA ASP A 617 5.43 33.01 27.61
C ASP A 617 5.88 34.20 26.75
N ALA A 618 6.17 33.98 25.46
CA ALA A 618 6.49 35.07 24.56
C ALA A 618 5.31 36.04 24.37
N ILE A 619 4.08 35.52 24.28
CA ILE A 619 2.86 36.32 24.17
C ILE A 619 2.66 37.15 25.46
N LYS A 620 2.83 36.54 26.64
CA LYS A 620 2.73 37.22 27.94
C LYS A 620 3.78 38.32 28.08
N LYS A 621 5.04 38.07 27.66
CA LYS A 621 6.13 39.06 27.69
C LYS A 621 5.86 40.28 26.80
N ARG A 622 4.97 40.17 25.79
CA ARG A 622 4.49 41.30 25.00
C ARG A 622 3.40 42.13 25.69
N GLY A 623 3.02 41.78 26.92
CA GLY A 623 2.01 42.49 27.71
C GLY A 623 0.57 42.15 27.33
N ILE A 624 0.35 41.16 26.47
CA ILE A 624 -0.99 40.76 26.02
C ILE A 624 -1.74 40.12 27.20
N LYS A 625 -2.91 40.68 27.50
CA LYS A 625 -3.85 40.18 28.52
C LYS A 625 -5.21 39.82 27.92
N ARG A 626 -5.57 40.45 26.80
CA ARG A 626 -6.83 40.20 26.09
C ARG A 626 -6.64 40.31 24.59
N ILE A 627 -7.25 39.39 23.83
CA ILE A 627 -7.23 39.36 22.37
C ILE A 627 -8.66 39.57 21.87
N ASN A 628 -8.88 40.64 21.11
CA ASN A 628 -10.16 40.97 20.50
C ASN A 628 -10.15 40.65 19.00
N GLY A 629 -10.07 39.36 18.71
CA GLY A 629 -10.04 38.77 17.38
C GLY A 629 -9.78 37.28 17.49
N ASP A 630 -9.48 36.66 16.35
CA ASP A 630 -9.28 35.22 16.25
C ASP A 630 -7.81 34.82 16.42
N LEU A 631 -7.58 33.53 16.66
CA LEU A 631 -6.27 32.91 16.46
C LEU A 631 -6.23 32.33 15.04
N ILE A 632 -5.39 32.92 14.19
CA ILE A 632 -5.22 32.55 12.79
C ILE A 632 -3.94 31.75 12.59
N LEU A 633 -4.07 30.63 11.90
CA LEU A 633 -3.00 29.67 11.64
C LEU A 633 -2.66 29.71 10.16
N ASP A 634 -1.45 30.15 9.84
CA ASP A 634 -0.92 30.15 8.48
C ASP A 634 0.01 28.93 8.33
N ASP A 635 -0.51 27.89 7.70
CA ASP A 635 0.18 26.67 7.34
C ASP A 635 0.57 26.62 5.85
N THR A 636 0.45 27.73 5.12
CA THR A 636 0.59 27.76 3.65
C THR A 636 2.04 27.69 3.17
N TYR A 637 2.98 27.35 4.04
CA TYR A 637 4.36 27.07 3.64
C TYR A 637 4.47 25.72 2.93
N PHE A 638 3.62 24.76 3.30
CA PHE A 638 3.42 23.51 2.59
C PHE A 638 2.08 23.55 1.82
N ASP A 639 1.93 22.61 0.87
CA ASP A 639 0.66 22.38 0.15
C ASP A 639 -0.48 21.95 1.10
N ASP A 640 -1.64 21.55 0.55
CA ASP A 640 -2.77 20.98 1.30
C ASP A 640 -2.81 19.44 1.29
N GLN A 641 -1.76 18.77 0.80
CA GLN A 641 -1.68 17.31 0.78
C GLN A 641 -1.16 16.80 2.13
N ARG A 642 -2.09 16.48 3.02
CA ARG A 642 -1.81 16.11 4.41
C ARG A 642 -1.39 14.65 4.62
N LEU A 643 -1.59 13.75 3.66
CA LEU A 643 -1.15 12.36 3.71
C LEU A 643 -0.22 12.04 2.54
N GLY A 644 0.75 11.15 2.75
CA GLY A 644 1.59 10.65 1.66
C GLY A 644 0.79 9.80 0.67
N LEU A 645 1.05 9.93 -0.63
CA LEU A 645 0.38 9.11 -1.65
C LEU A 645 0.84 7.65 -1.55
N GLY A 646 -0.08 6.71 -1.74
CA GLY A 646 0.17 5.28 -1.59
C GLY A 646 0.42 4.84 -0.14
N TRP A 647 0.00 5.64 0.85
CA TRP A 647 -0.09 5.18 2.24
C TRP A 647 -1.34 4.31 2.41
N ALA A 648 -1.23 3.27 3.23
CA ALA A 648 -2.35 2.36 3.47
C ALA A 648 -3.41 3.03 4.35
N TRP A 649 -4.70 2.87 4.03
CA TRP A 649 -5.78 3.51 4.78
C TRP A 649 -5.91 2.96 6.21
N ASP A 650 -5.56 1.70 6.42
CA ASP A 650 -5.64 0.98 7.69
C ASP A 650 -4.50 1.38 8.66
N ASP A 651 -3.56 2.21 8.20
CA ASP A 651 -2.52 2.81 9.05
C ASP A 651 -2.96 4.10 9.76
N GLU A 652 -4.11 4.67 9.39
CA GLU A 652 -4.60 6.00 9.78
C GLU A 652 -4.73 6.26 11.30
N SER A 653 -4.78 5.20 12.11
CA SER A 653 -4.87 5.28 13.57
C SER A 653 -3.50 5.34 14.25
N TYR A 654 -2.43 5.01 13.54
CA TYR A 654 -1.11 4.83 14.13
C TYR A 654 -0.20 6.04 13.91
N TYR A 655 0.63 6.35 14.92
CA TYR A 655 1.49 7.52 14.95
C TYR A 655 2.45 7.67 13.76
N TYR A 656 2.82 6.56 13.11
CA TYR A 656 3.73 6.58 11.97
C TYR A 656 3.04 7.03 10.67
N ASN A 657 1.71 7.18 10.68
CA ASN A 657 0.87 7.69 9.59
C ASN A 657 0.27 9.08 9.94
N ALA A 658 0.97 9.88 10.74
CA ALA A 658 0.50 11.20 11.14
C ALA A 658 0.38 12.15 9.95
N LEU A 659 -0.66 12.99 9.95
CA LEU A 659 -0.90 13.97 8.89
C LEU A 659 0.17 15.08 8.91
N ILE A 660 0.61 15.49 7.71
CA ILE A 660 1.75 16.37 7.44
C ILE A 660 1.26 17.81 7.28
N ASP A 661 1.71 18.73 8.11
CA ASP A 661 1.28 20.14 8.07
C ASP A 661 2.46 21.06 8.43
N ALA A 662 2.52 22.27 7.87
CA ALA A 662 3.56 23.23 8.23
C ALA A 662 3.49 23.71 9.70
N LEU A 663 2.34 23.51 10.35
CA LEU A 663 2.12 23.68 11.80
C LEU A 663 1.66 22.35 12.40
N SER A 664 2.59 21.62 13.01
CA SER A 664 2.28 20.33 13.64
C SER A 664 2.75 20.31 15.10
N LEU A 665 1.84 19.98 16.03
CA LEU A 665 2.12 19.84 17.46
C LEU A 665 2.27 18.37 17.84
N ASN A 666 3.27 18.02 18.66
CA ASN A 666 3.51 16.64 19.13
C ASN A 666 3.50 15.64 17.96
N ARG A 667 4.12 16.04 16.85
CA ARG A 667 4.15 15.28 15.58
C ARG A 667 2.78 14.98 14.99
N GLY A 668 1.81 15.87 15.16
CA GLY A 668 0.46 15.70 14.63
C GLY A 668 -0.30 14.59 15.36
N THR A 669 0.06 14.31 16.61
CA THR A 669 -0.57 13.26 17.41
C THR A 669 -1.03 13.79 18.78
N VAL A 670 -2.05 13.14 19.32
CA VAL A 670 -2.41 13.20 20.73
C VAL A 670 -1.97 11.90 21.41
N MET A 671 -1.54 11.98 22.67
CA MET A 671 -1.16 10.81 23.44
C MET A 671 -2.33 10.33 24.30
N ILE A 672 -2.66 9.04 24.22
CA ILE A 672 -3.66 8.37 25.04
C ILE A 672 -2.95 7.39 25.96
N SER A 673 -2.79 7.78 27.22
CA SER A 673 -2.27 6.88 28.26
C SER A 673 -3.41 6.03 28.83
N TYR A 674 -3.16 4.74 29.06
CA TYR A 674 -4.18 3.80 29.53
C TYR A 674 -3.64 2.85 30.61
N GLU A 675 -4.53 2.43 31.50
CA GLU A 675 -4.26 1.37 32.49
C GLU A 675 -5.55 0.59 32.81
N PRO A 676 -5.45 -0.66 33.32
CA PRO A 676 -6.61 -1.39 33.79
C PRO A 676 -7.43 -0.60 34.84
N GLY A 677 -8.75 -0.72 34.74
CA GLY A 677 -9.68 -0.23 35.76
C GLY A 677 -9.49 -0.94 37.10
N ALA A 678 -10.09 -0.38 38.16
CA ALA A 678 -9.84 -0.85 39.53
C ALA A 678 -10.23 -2.31 39.83
N ARG A 679 -11.09 -2.91 39.00
CA ARG A 679 -11.52 -4.32 39.07
C ARG A 679 -12.17 -4.75 37.75
N LYS A 680 -12.43 -6.06 37.60
CA LYS A 680 -13.19 -6.63 36.49
C LYS A 680 -14.52 -5.87 36.24
N ASP A 681 -14.86 -5.74 34.96
CA ASP A 681 -16.03 -5.04 34.40
C ASP A 681 -16.03 -3.52 34.63
N LYS A 682 -14.91 -2.94 35.04
CA LYS A 682 -14.72 -1.48 35.04
C LYS A 682 -14.14 -1.01 33.71
N PRO A 683 -14.49 0.21 33.26
CA PRO A 683 -13.84 0.79 32.08
C PRO A 683 -12.33 0.86 32.27
N VAL A 684 -11.59 0.74 31.18
CA VAL A 684 -10.16 1.08 31.14
C VAL A 684 -10.01 2.55 31.55
N LYS A 685 -9.01 2.88 32.38
CA LYS A 685 -8.77 4.27 32.75
C LYS A 685 -7.87 4.90 31.71
N VAL A 686 -8.21 6.10 31.26
CA VAL A 686 -7.45 6.81 30.24
C VAL A 686 -7.22 8.28 30.55
N THR A 687 -6.08 8.78 30.10
CA THR A 687 -5.69 10.20 30.18
C THR A 687 -5.23 10.66 28.80
N ILE A 688 -5.66 11.86 28.40
CA ILE A 688 -5.29 12.50 27.13
C ILE A 688 -4.22 13.54 27.42
N THR A 689 -3.12 13.50 26.68
CA THR A 689 -2.02 14.47 26.79
C THR A 689 -1.68 15.06 25.41
N PRO A 690 -1.70 16.40 25.25
CA PRO A 690 -2.18 17.39 26.20
C PRO A 690 -3.70 17.23 26.43
N ASN A 691 -4.18 17.66 27.60
CA ASN A 691 -5.62 17.74 27.85
C ASN A 691 -6.22 18.80 26.94
N THR A 692 -7.01 18.39 25.95
CA THR A 692 -7.57 19.27 24.92
C THR A 692 -8.99 18.88 24.57
N SER A 693 -9.78 19.88 24.17
CA SER A 693 -11.13 19.67 23.62
C SER A 693 -11.14 19.32 22.13
N TYR A 694 -9.97 19.29 21.48
CA TYR A 694 -9.86 19.09 20.03
C TYR A 694 -10.30 17.69 19.57
N VAL A 695 -9.97 16.65 20.34
CA VAL A 695 -10.34 15.26 20.04
C VAL A 695 -11.51 14.80 20.91
N THR A 696 -12.34 13.90 20.36
CA THR A 696 -13.40 13.24 21.12
C THR A 696 -12.98 11.82 21.45
N VAL A 697 -12.87 11.46 22.73
CA VAL A 697 -12.52 10.10 23.15
C VAL A 697 -13.77 9.35 23.63
N ILE A 698 -14.04 8.21 23.01
CA ILE A 698 -15.13 7.29 23.35
C ILE A 698 -14.51 6.02 23.94
N ASN A 699 -14.77 5.78 25.22
CA ASN A 699 -14.25 4.61 25.92
C ASN A 699 -15.31 3.51 26.04
N GLU A 700 -15.23 2.53 25.14
CA GLU A 700 -16.06 1.32 25.10
C GLU A 700 -15.31 0.09 25.68
N ALA A 701 -14.02 0.25 25.97
CA ALA A 701 -13.15 -0.80 26.48
C ALA A 701 -13.46 -1.17 27.93
N LYS A 702 -13.25 -2.44 28.26
CA LYS A 702 -13.47 -2.98 29.61
C LYS A 702 -12.24 -3.67 30.18
N THR A 703 -12.14 -3.60 31.49
CA THR A 703 -11.14 -4.35 32.27
C THR A 703 -11.65 -5.76 32.53
N VAL A 704 -10.87 -6.76 32.15
CA VAL A 704 -11.22 -8.19 32.29
C VAL A 704 -10.35 -8.89 33.33
N ALA A 705 -10.62 -10.16 33.65
CA ALA A 705 -9.75 -10.91 34.54
C ALA A 705 -8.33 -11.09 33.94
N LYS A 706 -7.34 -11.38 34.79
CA LYS A 706 -5.92 -11.47 34.40
C LYS A 706 -5.64 -12.55 33.35
N ASP A 707 -6.44 -13.60 33.34
CA ASP A 707 -6.35 -14.77 32.47
C ASP A 707 -7.18 -14.66 31.20
N GLU A 708 -7.97 -13.60 31.05
CA GLU A 708 -8.72 -13.31 29.82
C GLU A 708 -7.78 -12.69 28.76
N GLU A 709 -8.14 -12.86 27.49
CA GLU A 709 -7.36 -12.37 26.35
C GLU A 709 -7.31 -10.83 26.33
N ASN A 710 -6.14 -10.28 26.01
CA ASN A 710 -5.97 -8.85 25.76
C ASN A 710 -6.37 -8.54 24.31
N THR A 711 -7.54 -7.93 24.14
CA THR A 711 -8.05 -7.47 22.85
C THR A 711 -8.19 -5.96 22.80
N PHE A 712 -7.56 -5.25 23.75
CA PHE A 712 -7.64 -3.79 23.86
C PHE A 712 -7.00 -3.12 22.65
N THR A 713 -7.72 -2.17 22.05
CA THR A 713 -7.24 -1.37 20.91
C THR A 713 -7.67 0.09 21.06
N ILE A 714 -6.86 0.99 20.50
CA ILE A 714 -7.17 2.42 20.37
C ILE A 714 -7.19 2.74 18.87
N LEU A 715 -8.38 3.02 18.35
CA LEU A 715 -8.59 3.30 16.93
C LEU A 715 -9.17 4.70 16.76
N ARG A 716 -8.85 5.34 15.65
CA ARG A 716 -9.46 6.61 15.26
C ARG A 716 -10.50 6.35 14.18
N ASP A 717 -11.71 6.87 14.38
CA ASP A 717 -12.75 6.82 13.36
C ASP A 717 -12.23 7.56 12.11
N ARG A 718 -12.20 6.83 10.99
CA ARG A 718 -11.60 7.28 9.72
C ARG A 718 -12.04 8.69 9.33
N ALA A 719 -11.08 9.52 8.91
CA ALA A 719 -11.31 10.92 8.51
C ALA A 719 -11.99 11.81 9.59
N THR A 720 -11.90 11.43 10.88
CA THR A 720 -12.41 12.23 12.00
C THR A 720 -11.39 12.33 13.16
N ASP A 721 -11.63 13.26 14.08
CA ASP A 721 -10.90 13.38 15.35
C ASP A 721 -11.61 12.63 16.52
N THR A 722 -12.38 11.58 16.21
CA THR A 722 -12.99 10.70 17.22
C THR A 722 -12.11 9.47 17.44
N ILE A 723 -11.67 9.27 18.68
CA ILE A 723 -10.81 8.15 19.09
C ILE A 723 -11.65 7.19 19.94
N ARG A 724 -11.71 5.92 19.52
CA ARG A 724 -12.41 4.84 20.22
C ARG A 724 -11.44 3.91 20.90
N LEU A 725 -11.75 3.59 22.14
CA LEU A 725 -11.05 2.57 22.90
C LEU A 725 -11.98 1.39 23.04
N GLN A 726 -11.57 0.23 22.54
CA GLN A 726 -12.42 -0.96 22.44
C GLN A 726 -11.70 -2.19 22.99
N GLY A 727 -12.45 -3.29 23.11
CA GLY A 727 -11.91 -4.58 23.55
C GLY A 727 -11.67 -4.70 25.05
N ASN A 728 -10.83 -5.69 25.39
CA ASN A 728 -10.61 -6.17 26.75
C ASN A 728 -9.18 -5.92 27.20
N LEU A 729 -8.99 -5.22 28.32
CA LEU A 729 -7.67 -5.05 28.96
C LEU A 729 -7.59 -5.86 30.27
N PRO A 730 -6.73 -6.89 30.37
CA PRO A 730 -6.64 -7.71 31.57
C PRO A 730 -6.15 -6.98 32.83
N LEU A 731 -6.64 -7.40 34.00
CA LEU A 731 -6.10 -6.93 35.27
C LEU A 731 -4.62 -7.27 35.43
N GLY A 732 -3.82 -6.28 35.81
CA GLY A 732 -2.38 -6.43 36.01
C GLY A 732 -1.54 -6.19 34.75
N SER A 733 -2.15 -5.78 33.63
CA SER A 733 -1.40 -5.13 32.54
C SER A 733 -0.72 -3.86 33.04
N ASP A 734 0.50 -3.61 32.57
CA ASP A 734 1.22 -2.37 32.86
C ASP A 734 0.49 -1.16 32.27
N ALA A 735 0.67 0.01 32.89
CA ALA A 735 0.22 1.26 32.30
C ALA A 735 1.08 1.56 31.07
N ASP A 736 0.45 2.00 29.99
CA ASP A 736 1.13 2.31 28.75
C ASP A 736 0.47 3.50 28.05
N TYR A 737 0.95 3.87 26.87
CA TYR A 737 0.35 4.91 26.05
C TYR A 737 0.47 4.61 24.56
N GLU A 738 -0.48 5.13 23.80
CA GLU A 738 -0.39 5.19 22.34
C GLU A 738 -0.49 6.62 21.86
N ARG A 739 -0.01 6.85 20.64
CA ARG A 739 -0.12 8.13 19.96
C ARG A 739 -1.01 7.98 18.75
N VAL A 740 -2.03 8.81 18.72
CA VAL A 740 -3.08 8.77 17.71
C VAL A 740 -3.00 10.04 16.86
N PRO A 741 -2.89 9.94 15.53
CA PRO A 741 -2.93 11.09 14.63
C PRO A 741 -4.18 11.96 14.78
N VAL A 742 -4.07 13.24 14.42
CA VAL A 742 -5.22 14.17 14.29
C VAL A 742 -5.45 14.57 12.84
N GLU A 743 -6.68 14.92 12.48
CA GLU A 743 -7.10 15.21 11.09
C GLU A 743 -6.64 16.56 10.56
N GLN A 744 -6.50 17.57 11.42
CA GLN A 744 -6.04 18.91 11.03
C GLN A 744 -4.97 19.39 12.00
N PRO A 745 -3.69 19.02 11.78
CA PRO A 745 -2.62 19.29 12.73
C PRO A 745 -2.46 20.77 13.09
N ALA A 746 -2.66 21.69 12.13
CA ALA A 746 -2.65 23.13 12.40
C ALA A 746 -3.76 23.55 13.39
N LEU A 747 -4.99 23.07 13.18
CA LEU A 747 -6.12 23.40 14.06
C LEU A 747 -5.97 22.80 15.45
N TYR A 748 -5.40 21.60 15.54
CA TYR A 748 -5.00 20.99 16.81
C TYR A 748 -3.96 21.85 17.53
N PHE A 749 -2.88 22.25 16.86
CA PHE A 749 -1.87 23.16 17.40
C PHE A 749 -2.52 24.46 17.94
N GLY A 750 -3.39 25.09 17.15
CA GLY A 750 -4.02 26.35 17.55
C GLY A 750 -5.02 26.19 18.69
N THR A 751 -5.74 25.08 18.74
CA THR A 751 -6.68 24.78 19.83
C THR A 751 -5.94 24.62 21.14
N VAL A 752 -4.89 23.78 21.16
CA VAL A 752 -4.05 23.60 22.34
C VAL A 752 -3.37 24.91 22.75
N LEU A 753 -2.85 25.69 21.79
CA LEU A 753 -2.26 27.00 22.09
C LEU A 753 -3.28 27.96 22.72
N LYS A 754 -4.51 28.02 22.19
CA LYS A 754 -5.58 28.84 22.75
C LYS A 754 -5.92 28.41 24.17
N GLU A 755 -6.09 27.10 24.41
CA GLU A 755 -6.36 26.53 25.73
C GLU A 755 -5.24 26.91 26.73
N LYS A 756 -3.97 26.76 26.33
CA LYS A 756 -2.82 27.15 27.16
C LYS A 756 -2.72 28.65 27.42
N LEU A 757 -3.12 29.49 26.47
CA LEU A 757 -3.19 30.95 26.67
C LEU A 757 -4.27 31.32 27.71
N GLU A 758 -5.43 30.66 27.63
CA GLU A 758 -6.54 30.86 28.57
C GLU A 758 -6.19 30.36 29.99
N GLU A 759 -5.55 29.19 30.11
CA GLU A 759 -4.96 28.68 31.36
C GLU A 759 -3.95 29.69 31.96
N ALA A 760 -3.16 30.34 31.11
CA ALA A 760 -2.20 31.36 31.53
C ALA A 760 -2.82 32.75 31.81
N GLY A 761 -4.15 32.88 31.72
CA GLY A 761 -4.90 34.08 32.09
C GLY A 761 -5.12 35.09 30.96
N ILE A 762 -4.79 34.76 29.71
CA ILE A 762 -5.05 35.60 28.54
C ILE A 762 -6.46 35.34 28.03
N LYS A 763 -7.29 36.38 27.93
CA LYS A 763 -8.70 36.25 27.55
C LYS A 763 -8.91 36.50 26.06
N PHE A 764 -9.63 35.60 25.40
CA PHE A 764 -10.23 35.88 24.09
C PHE A 764 -11.62 36.51 24.26
N THR A 765 -12.04 37.33 23.30
CA THR A 765 -13.43 37.83 23.27
C THR A 765 -14.39 36.68 22.96
N ASN A 766 -15.63 36.75 23.45
CA ASN A 766 -16.66 35.76 23.10
C ASN A 766 -16.83 35.70 21.57
N GLY A 767 -16.82 34.49 21.02
CA GLY A 767 -16.91 34.25 19.57
C GLY A 767 -15.55 34.25 18.84
N SER A 768 -14.43 34.45 19.54
CA SER A 768 -13.10 34.25 18.95
C SER A 768 -12.88 32.78 18.57
N GLU A 769 -12.52 32.54 17.32
CA GLU A 769 -12.29 31.22 16.75
C GLU A 769 -10.79 30.91 16.58
N VAL A 770 -10.47 29.62 16.49
CA VAL A 770 -9.21 29.12 15.94
C VAL A 770 -9.50 28.71 14.50
N LYS A 771 -8.79 29.29 13.53
CA LYS A 771 -9.01 28.96 12.11
C LYS A 771 -7.75 29.10 11.29
N ARG A 772 -7.72 28.38 10.16
CA ARG A 772 -6.68 28.53 9.15
C ARG A 772 -6.86 29.84 8.39
N GLY A 773 -5.76 30.43 7.96
CA GLY A 773 -5.76 31.64 7.13
C GLY A 773 -4.36 32.20 6.90
N GLU A 774 -4.17 32.83 5.74
CA GLU A 774 -2.89 33.44 5.37
C GLU A 774 -2.53 34.63 6.26
N LEU A 775 -1.25 34.75 6.60
CA LEU A 775 -0.68 35.88 7.30
C LEU A 775 -0.71 37.13 6.40
N PRO A 776 -1.40 38.22 6.80
CA PRO A 776 -1.44 39.43 6.00
C PRO A 776 -0.06 40.07 5.85
N THR A 777 0.13 40.80 4.74
CA THR A 777 1.40 41.53 4.49
C THR A 777 1.69 42.62 5.51
N LYS A 778 0.64 43.19 6.14
CA LYS A 778 0.75 44.23 7.17
C LYS A 778 0.33 43.69 8.53
N VAL A 779 1.33 43.26 9.31
CA VAL A 779 1.17 42.76 10.68
C VAL A 779 2.25 43.33 11.59
N THR A 780 2.01 43.27 12.90
CA THR A 780 3.01 43.54 13.93
C THR A 780 3.71 42.23 14.30
N LYS A 781 4.98 42.08 13.91
CA LYS A 781 5.77 40.89 14.28
C LYS A 781 6.04 40.88 15.78
N LEU A 782 5.75 39.76 16.44
CA LEU A 782 5.93 39.60 17.88
C LEU A 782 7.16 38.76 18.21
N LYS A 783 7.35 37.60 17.58
CA LYS A 783 8.49 36.72 17.86
C LYS A 783 8.69 35.74 16.71
N VAL A 784 9.93 35.35 16.47
CA VAL A 784 10.27 34.17 15.65
C VAL A 784 10.90 33.15 16.59
N PHE A 785 10.38 31.93 16.55
CA PHE A 785 10.95 30.76 17.22
C PHE A 785 11.76 29.98 16.20
N GLN A 786 12.78 29.28 16.69
CA GLN A 786 13.64 28.44 15.88
C GLN A 786 13.68 27.05 16.50
N SER A 787 13.61 26.03 15.65
CA SER A 787 13.81 24.64 16.05
C SER A 787 15.26 24.40 16.50
N GLU A 788 15.51 23.18 16.95
CA GLU A 788 16.87 22.63 16.99
C GLU A 788 17.50 22.58 15.59
N PRO A 789 18.86 22.57 15.48
CA PRO A 789 19.52 22.57 14.18
C PRO A 789 19.22 21.27 13.43
N LEU A 790 19.36 21.30 12.10
CA LEU A 790 19.07 20.16 11.23
C LEU A 790 19.87 18.91 11.62
N ALA A 791 21.09 19.06 12.14
CA ALA A 791 21.87 17.93 12.65
C ALA A 791 21.10 17.11 13.73
N ASP A 792 20.44 17.78 14.67
CA ASP A 792 19.68 17.14 15.75
C ASP A 792 18.35 16.58 15.24
N ILE A 793 17.68 17.31 14.34
CA ILE A 793 16.44 16.86 13.67
C ILE A 793 16.69 15.59 12.85
N LEU A 794 17.79 15.57 12.08
CA LEU A 794 18.22 14.41 11.30
C LEU A 794 18.56 13.23 12.20
N THR A 795 19.28 13.48 13.31
CA THR A 795 19.58 12.46 14.32
C THR A 795 18.29 11.87 14.89
N TYR A 796 17.33 12.70 15.30
CA TYR A 796 16.05 12.20 15.78
C TYR A 796 15.33 11.37 14.71
N MET A 797 15.23 11.87 13.47
CA MET A 797 14.61 11.17 12.35
C MET A 797 15.24 9.79 12.14
N ASN A 798 16.57 9.69 12.07
CA ASN A 798 17.25 8.44 11.78
C ASN A 798 17.24 7.46 12.96
N LYS A 799 17.47 7.93 14.18
CA LYS A 799 17.48 7.09 15.40
C LYS A 799 16.08 6.56 15.74
N LYS A 800 15.04 7.39 15.60
CA LYS A 800 13.64 7.01 15.88
C LYS A 800 12.89 6.47 14.67
N SER A 801 13.44 6.65 13.47
CA SER A 801 12.78 6.32 12.20
C SER A 801 11.45 7.05 12.01
N ASP A 802 11.39 8.32 12.41
CA ASP A 802 10.14 9.08 12.46
C ASP A 802 9.70 9.52 11.05
N ASN A 803 8.51 9.09 10.62
CA ASN A 803 8.01 9.34 9.27
C ASN A 803 7.64 10.82 9.06
N LEU A 804 6.97 11.44 10.04
CA LEU A 804 6.59 12.84 9.92
C LEU A 804 7.82 13.73 9.73
N TYR A 805 8.89 13.49 10.50
CA TYR A 805 10.14 14.23 10.34
C TYR A 805 10.69 14.14 8.91
N ALA A 806 10.65 12.96 8.30
CA ALA A 806 11.12 12.76 6.94
C ALA A 806 10.27 13.51 5.91
N GLU A 807 8.94 13.48 6.05
CA GLU A 807 8.04 14.21 5.14
C GLU A 807 8.17 15.73 5.29
N MET A 808 8.31 16.23 6.52
CA MET A 808 8.51 17.66 6.80
C MET A 808 9.84 18.13 6.22
N LEU A 809 10.90 17.31 6.32
CA LEU A 809 12.20 17.58 5.69
C LEU A 809 12.11 17.59 4.17
N LEU A 810 11.45 16.60 3.56
CA LEU A 810 11.27 16.53 2.11
C LEU A 810 10.56 17.78 1.58
N LYS A 811 9.45 18.18 2.20
CA LYS A 811 8.71 19.40 1.80
C LYS A 811 9.51 20.67 2.06
N ALA A 812 10.30 20.75 3.14
CA ALA A 812 11.16 21.90 3.40
C ALA A 812 12.31 22.02 2.39
N VAL A 813 12.89 20.89 1.96
CA VAL A 813 13.84 20.83 0.84
C VAL A 813 13.17 21.33 -0.44
N GLY A 814 11.97 20.84 -0.78
CA GLY A 814 11.22 21.33 -1.94
C GLY A 814 11.00 22.84 -1.90
N ALA A 815 10.59 23.37 -0.75
CA ALA A 815 10.37 24.79 -0.56
C ALA A 815 11.66 25.62 -0.72
N LYS A 816 12.82 25.08 -0.31
CA LYS A 816 14.12 25.74 -0.44
C LYS A 816 14.68 25.67 -1.86
N ALA A 817 14.72 24.48 -2.44
CA ALA A 817 15.40 24.20 -3.71
C ALA A 817 14.54 24.63 -4.90
N ASN A 818 13.23 24.36 -4.84
CA ASN A 818 12.32 24.49 -5.97
C ASN A 818 11.18 25.50 -5.72
N GLY A 819 11.16 26.15 -4.54
CA GLY A 819 10.21 27.21 -4.21
C GLY A 819 8.80 26.75 -3.87
N SER A 820 8.58 25.43 -3.73
CA SER A 820 7.27 24.83 -3.41
C SER A 820 7.40 23.78 -2.30
N GLY A 821 6.63 23.92 -1.23
CA GLY A 821 6.59 22.97 -0.11
C GLY A 821 5.75 21.73 -0.39
N THR A 822 6.08 20.99 -1.44
CA THR A 822 5.38 19.76 -1.88
C THR A 822 6.33 18.55 -1.84
N ALA A 823 5.77 17.35 -1.78
CA ALA A 823 6.56 16.12 -1.87
C ALA A 823 7.29 16.04 -3.22
N ASP A 824 6.58 16.29 -4.33
CA ASP A 824 7.14 16.31 -5.70
C ASP A 824 8.36 17.23 -5.82
N ALA A 825 8.26 18.47 -5.31
CA ALA A 825 9.36 19.43 -5.34
C ALA A 825 10.55 18.96 -4.48
N GLY A 826 10.30 18.26 -3.37
CA GLY A 826 11.36 17.62 -2.59
C GLY A 826 12.02 16.46 -3.34
N ILE A 827 11.24 15.62 -4.02
CA ILE A 827 11.72 14.47 -4.80
C ILE A 827 12.57 14.95 -5.98
N GLU A 828 12.16 16.02 -6.66
CA GLU A 828 12.98 16.65 -7.71
C GLU A 828 14.35 17.07 -7.18
N ALA A 829 14.43 17.60 -5.96
CA ALA A 829 15.70 17.94 -5.31
C ALA A 829 16.52 16.69 -4.93
N VAL A 830 15.87 15.63 -4.44
CA VAL A 830 16.55 14.34 -4.17
C VAL A 830 17.20 13.80 -5.45
N GLN A 831 16.45 13.80 -6.56
CA GLN A 831 16.96 13.37 -7.86
C GLN A 831 18.12 14.26 -8.34
N ALA A 832 18.04 15.58 -8.13
CA ALA A 832 19.11 16.51 -8.49
C ALA A 832 20.39 16.24 -7.69
N VAL A 833 20.27 15.98 -6.39
CA VAL A 833 21.41 15.64 -5.51
C VAL A 833 22.05 14.33 -5.93
N LEU A 834 21.28 13.26 -6.19
CA LEU A 834 21.84 11.99 -6.65
C LEU A 834 22.56 12.12 -8.01
N LYS A 835 22.01 12.92 -8.93
CA LYS A 835 22.69 13.27 -10.20
C LYS A 835 23.99 14.02 -9.96
N SER A 836 24.03 14.91 -8.97
CA SER A 836 25.26 15.62 -8.58
C SER A 836 26.35 14.69 -8.04
N PHE A 837 25.95 13.56 -7.44
CA PHE A 837 26.85 12.48 -7.04
C PHE A 837 27.23 11.54 -8.19
N GLY A 838 26.73 11.78 -9.41
CA GLY A 838 27.08 11.02 -10.62
C GLY A 838 26.17 9.82 -10.92
N TRP A 839 25.00 9.73 -10.29
CA TRP A 839 24.10 8.58 -10.42
C TRP A 839 22.83 8.87 -11.21
N THR A 840 22.26 7.83 -11.81
CA THR A 840 20.96 7.88 -12.50
C THR A 840 19.80 7.81 -11.50
N THR A 841 18.63 8.27 -11.93
CA THR A 841 17.42 8.34 -11.10
C THR A 841 16.27 7.57 -11.73
N ASN A 842 16.56 6.39 -12.26
CA ASN A 842 15.55 5.50 -12.85
C ASN A 842 14.95 4.65 -11.73
N PHE A 843 14.21 5.31 -10.83
CA PHE A 843 13.49 4.72 -9.71
C PHE A 843 12.22 5.54 -9.46
N ASP A 844 11.25 4.96 -8.74
CA ASP A 844 10.06 5.68 -8.28
C ASP A 844 10.24 6.02 -6.79
N MET A 845 10.05 7.30 -6.48
CA MET A 845 10.02 7.84 -5.12
C MET A 845 8.81 8.77 -5.04
N VAL A 846 7.97 8.58 -4.03
CA VAL A 846 6.68 9.29 -3.88
C VAL A 846 6.55 9.97 -2.52
N ASP A 847 7.27 9.50 -1.50
CA ASP A 847 7.33 10.15 -0.18
C ASP A 847 8.77 10.32 0.34
N GLY A 848 8.94 10.93 1.51
CA GLY A 848 10.26 11.11 2.13
C GLY A 848 10.64 10.02 3.13
N SER A 849 9.66 9.26 3.61
CA SER A 849 9.78 8.34 4.74
C SER A 849 9.99 6.89 4.35
N GLY A 850 9.61 6.49 3.14
CA GLY A 850 9.54 5.13 2.66
C GLY A 850 8.34 4.36 3.19
N LEU A 851 7.26 5.04 3.60
CA LEU A 851 6.05 4.37 4.11
C LEU A 851 5.15 3.92 2.95
N THR A 852 5.19 4.61 1.82
CA THR A 852 4.47 4.18 0.61
C THR A 852 5.14 3.00 -0.06
N ARG A 853 4.32 2.11 -0.63
CA ARG A 853 4.80 1.00 -1.47
C ARG A 853 4.98 1.38 -2.92
N TYR A 854 4.61 2.61 -3.28
CA TYR A 854 4.91 3.18 -4.59
C TYR A 854 6.40 3.46 -4.75
N ASP A 855 7.15 3.57 -3.65
CA ASP A 855 8.60 3.65 -3.72
C ASP A 855 9.17 2.33 -4.25
N GLN A 856 9.93 2.44 -5.35
CA GLN A 856 10.58 1.34 -6.04
C GLN A 856 12.01 1.78 -6.35
N ILE A 857 12.94 1.44 -5.46
CA ILE A 857 14.35 1.85 -5.50
C ILE A 857 15.26 0.65 -5.33
N SER A 858 16.45 0.68 -5.92
CA SER A 858 17.41 -0.43 -5.83
C SER A 858 18.44 -0.23 -4.72
N ALA A 859 19.09 -1.33 -4.33
CA ALA A 859 20.19 -1.30 -3.36
C ALA A 859 21.32 -0.36 -3.84
N ARG A 860 21.59 -0.35 -5.15
CA ARG A 860 22.59 0.54 -5.77
C ARG A 860 22.25 2.03 -5.63
N HIS A 861 20.97 2.40 -5.82
CA HIS A 861 20.53 3.79 -5.63
C HIS A 861 20.63 4.23 -4.16
N ILE A 862 20.41 3.34 -3.19
CA ILE A 862 20.61 3.66 -1.78
C ILE A 862 22.10 3.84 -1.47
N THR A 863 22.97 2.95 -1.96
CA THR A 863 24.42 3.12 -1.76
C THR A 863 24.96 4.34 -2.47
N ALA A 864 24.37 4.78 -3.59
CA ALA A 864 24.75 6.01 -4.26
C ALA A 864 24.64 7.24 -3.33
N ALA A 865 23.56 7.33 -2.54
CA ALA A 865 23.41 8.39 -1.54
C ALA A 865 24.46 8.28 -0.44
N LEU A 866 24.70 7.07 0.08
CA LEU A 866 25.67 6.80 1.14
C LEU A 866 27.12 7.08 0.69
N GLU A 867 27.49 6.72 -0.53
CA GLU A 867 28.80 7.03 -1.13
C GLU A 867 28.97 8.53 -1.35
N GLY A 868 27.94 9.21 -1.85
CA GLY A 868 27.94 10.66 -2.00
C GLY A 868 28.16 11.39 -0.67
N MET A 869 27.49 10.93 0.40
CA MET A 869 27.69 11.48 1.74
C MET A 869 29.05 11.14 2.32
N ALA A 870 29.61 9.96 2.05
CA ALA A 870 30.98 9.60 2.48
C ALA A 870 32.06 10.52 1.88
N ALA A 871 31.78 11.14 0.74
CA ALA A 871 32.66 12.13 0.11
C ALA A 871 32.32 13.59 0.48
N ALA A 872 31.22 13.84 1.21
CA ALA A 872 30.74 15.18 1.53
C ALA A 872 31.39 15.74 2.80
N GLU A 873 31.49 17.08 2.90
CA GLU A 873 31.99 17.75 4.12
C GLU A 873 31.10 17.49 5.35
N SER A 874 29.81 17.18 5.13
CA SER A 874 28.84 16.86 6.16
C SER A 874 28.79 15.39 6.55
N PHE A 875 29.78 14.57 6.13
CA PHE A 875 29.80 13.13 6.39
C PHE A 875 29.65 12.78 7.86
N ASP A 876 30.45 13.39 8.74
CA ASP A 876 30.44 13.05 10.18
C ASP A 876 29.05 13.26 10.80
N ILE A 877 28.38 14.36 10.44
CA ILE A 877 27.02 14.67 10.91
C ILE A 877 26.02 13.63 10.41
N TYR A 878 26.11 13.25 9.13
CA TYR A 878 25.24 12.24 8.56
C TYR A 878 25.48 10.86 9.18
N TYR A 879 26.75 10.46 9.29
CA TYR A 879 27.20 9.19 9.86
C TYR A 879 26.80 9.03 11.33
N ASP A 880 26.96 10.09 12.14
CA ASP A 880 26.60 10.10 13.57
C ASP A 880 25.08 10.06 13.80
N SER A 881 24.30 10.57 12.83
CA SER A 881 22.84 10.52 12.89
C SER A 881 22.27 9.10 12.78
N LEU A 882 23.02 8.16 12.18
CA LEU A 882 22.54 6.78 11.92
C LEU A 882 22.55 5.93 13.20
N PRO A 883 21.55 5.05 13.43
CA PRO A 883 21.58 4.08 14.51
C PRO A 883 22.87 3.27 14.56
N ILE A 884 23.37 3.04 15.78
CA ILE A 884 24.59 2.27 16.04
C ILE A 884 24.21 0.90 16.59
N ALA A 885 24.71 -0.16 15.94
CA ALA A 885 24.48 -1.54 16.34
C ALA A 885 24.82 -1.80 17.81
N GLY A 886 23.86 -2.34 18.55
CA GLY A 886 23.97 -2.67 19.98
C GLY A 886 23.90 -1.48 20.94
N VAL A 887 23.87 -0.24 20.44
CA VAL A 887 24.00 0.98 21.26
C VAL A 887 22.71 1.78 21.30
N ASP A 888 22.18 2.22 20.15
CA ASP A 888 21.08 3.18 20.12
C ASP A 888 20.11 3.03 18.94
N GLY A 889 19.09 3.90 18.93
CA GLY A 889 18.07 3.94 17.90
C GLY A 889 17.36 2.60 17.68
N THR A 890 17.07 2.31 16.42
CA THR A 890 16.42 1.05 15.98
C THR A 890 17.35 -0.17 16.00
N LEU A 891 18.67 0.02 16.19
CA LEU A 891 19.66 -1.06 16.29
C LEU A 891 20.10 -1.36 17.74
N LYS A 892 19.56 -0.64 18.74
CA LYS A 892 19.95 -0.74 20.16
C LYS A 892 19.95 -2.14 20.76
N ASN A 893 19.20 -3.07 20.15
CA ASN A 893 19.04 -4.45 20.61
C ASN A 893 19.52 -5.49 19.59
N ARG A 894 20.11 -5.07 18.47
CA ARG A 894 20.63 -5.95 17.41
C ARG A 894 22.15 -6.03 17.49
N MET A 895 22.71 -7.17 17.07
CA MET A 895 24.16 -7.39 16.93
C MET A 895 24.99 -7.13 18.21
N LYS A 896 24.43 -7.37 19.41
CA LYS A 896 25.18 -7.27 20.68
C LYS A 896 26.11 -8.47 20.86
N GLY A 897 27.32 -8.23 21.31
CA GLY A 897 28.36 -9.23 21.54
C GLY A 897 29.03 -9.74 20.26
N THR A 898 28.79 -9.11 19.12
CA THR A 898 29.38 -9.48 17.82
C THR A 898 30.36 -8.41 17.33
N ALA A 899 31.11 -8.67 16.25
CA ALA A 899 32.04 -7.70 15.66
C ALA A 899 31.33 -6.46 15.05
N ALA A 900 30.02 -6.54 14.87
CA ALA A 900 29.21 -5.42 14.38
C ALA A 900 28.84 -4.43 15.50
N GLU A 901 28.88 -4.83 16.78
CA GLU A 901 28.55 -3.96 17.91
C GLU A 901 29.46 -2.73 17.96
N ASN A 902 28.88 -1.52 18.10
CA ASN A 902 29.59 -0.23 18.07
C ASN A 902 30.32 0.10 16.74
N ASN A 903 30.24 -0.77 15.74
CA ASN A 903 30.94 -0.62 14.46
C ASN A 903 29.96 -0.24 13.33
N VAL A 904 28.81 -0.90 13.28
CA VAL A 904 27.81 -0.68 12.23
C VAL A 904 26.99 0.56 12.55
N HIS A 905 26.97 1.49 11.59
CA HIS A 905 26.13 2.68 11.58
C HIS A 905 25.17 2.57 10.40
N ALA A 906 23.91 2.26 10.66
CA ALA A 906 22.98 1.91 9.59
C ALA A 906 21.53 2.28 9.91
N LYS A 907 20.78 2.61 8.85
CA LYS A 907 19.34 2.81 8.92
C LYS A 907 18.63 1.48 8.64
N THR A 908 17.62 1.21 9.47
CA THR A 908 16.68 0.09 9.32
C THR A 908 15.44 0.50 8.53
N GLY A 909 14.76 -0.47 7.92
CA GLY A 909 13.39 -0.31 7.42
C GLY A 909 12.60 -1.61 7.56
N SER A 910 11.32 -1.51 7.91
CA SER A 910 10.45 -2.68 8.05
C SER A 910 9.01 -2.30 7.76
N MET A 911 8.34 -3.12 6.96
CA MET A 911 6.88 -3.13 6.71
C MET A 911 6.47 -4.59 6.48
N SER A 912 5.18 -4.91 6.36
CA SER A 912 4.73 -6.27 6.02
C SER A 912 5.41 -6.77 4.74
N GLY A 913 6.14 -7.89 4.80
CA GLY A 913 6.86 -8.44 3.64
C GLY A 913 8.01 -7.57 3.09
N VAL A 914 8.48 -6.55 3.82
CA VAL A 914 9.63 -5.70 3.45
C VAL A 914 10.56 -5.53 4.64
N ASN A 915 11.86 -5.73 4.46
CA ASN A 915 12.86 -5.49 5.49
C ASN A 915 14.15 -4.96 4.85
N SER A 916 14.77 -3.95 5.44
CA SER A 916 15.97 -3.32 4.88
C SER A 916 16.96 -2.86 5.95
N LEU A 917 18.24 -2.89 5.58
CA LEU A 917 19.35 -2.38 6.39
C LEU A 917 20.46 -1.86 5.48
N SER A 918 20.77 -0.57 5.58
CA SER A 918 21.79 0.07 4.74
C SER A 918 22.59 1.08 5.56
N GLY A 919 23.90 1.14 5.32
CA GLY A 919 24.80 2.00 6.07
C GLY A 919 26.27 1.67 5.84
N TYR A 920 27.05 1.79 6.90
CA TYR A 920 28.50 1.61 6.88
C TYR A 920 28.94 0.58 7.92
N VAL A 921 30.02 -0.14 7.61
CA VAL A 921 30.68 -1.09 8.52
C VAL A 921 32.18 -1.07 8.25
N THR A 922 33.00 -1.17 9.29
CA THR A 922 34.45 -1.35 9.14
C THR A 922 34.79 -2.83 9.29
N THR A 923 35.50 -3.41 8.34
CA THR A 923 35.94 -4.81 8.42
C THR A 923 36.99 -4.99 9.51
N LYS A 924 37.23 -6.23 9.92
CA LYS A 924 38.31 -6.59 10.85
C LYS A 924 39.69 -6.22 10.29
N GLY A 925 39.85 -6.27 8.96
CA GLY A 925 41.04 -5.79 8.24
C GLY A 925 41.21 -4.26 8.24
N GLY A 926 40.20 -3.49 8.65
CA GLY A 926 40.23 -2.03 8.75
C GLY A 926 39.64 -1.28 7.55
N THR A 927 39.15 -1.98 6.53
CA THR A 927 38.50 -1.36 5.36
C THR A 927 37.10 -0.88 5.72
N LYS A 928 36.76 0.37 5.39
CA LYS A 928 35.40 0.88 5.56
C LYS A 928 34.55 0.52 4.35
N LEU A 929 33.47 -0.22 4.60
CA LEU A 929 32.50 -0.61 3.60
C LEU A 929 31.23 0.23 3.71
N VAL A 930 30.61 0.48 2.57
CA VAL A 930 29.21 0.90 2.44
C VAL A 930 28.40 -0.29 1.96
N PHE A 931 27.21 -0.47 2.50
CA PHE A 931 26.34 -1.58 2.12
C PHE A 931 24.87 -1.17 2.06
N SER A 932 24.11 -1.91 1.27
CA SER A 932 22.65 -1.86 1.27
C SER A 932 22.09 -3.26 1.11
N ILE A 933 21.14 -3.63 1.97
CA ILE A 933 20.43 -4.91 1.95
C ILE A 933 18.93 -4.60 1.92
N LEU A 934 18.25 -4.98 0.83
CA LEU A 934 16.81 -4.89 0.65
C LEU A 934 16.23 -6.29 0.53
N LEU A 935 15.26 -6.64 1.36
CA LEU A 935 14.58 -7.94 1.35
C LEU A 935 13.08 -7.70 1.20
N ASN A 936 12.45 -8.24 0.14
CA ASN A 936 11.01 -8.09 -0.14
C ASN A 936 10.37 -9.46 -0.40
N GLY A 937 9.04 -9.50 -0.32
CA GLY A 937 8.25 -10.65 -0.79
C GLY A 937 8.17 -11.82 0.18
N TYR A 938 8.71 -11.70 1.40
CA TYR A 938 8.59 -12.78 2.38
C TYR A 938 7.19 -12.81 3.01
N ALA A 939 6.57 -14.00 3.06
CA ALA A 939 5.31 -14.25 3.78
C ALA A 939 5.54 -14.70 5.24
N THR A 940 6.80 -14.90 5.64
CA THR A 940 7.21 -15.34 6.98
C THR A 940 7.39 -14.16 7.94
N SER A 941 7.84 -14.43 9.17
CA SER A 941 8.10 -13.36 10.14
C SER A 941 9.28 -12.47 9.72
N SER A 942 9.12 -11.15 9.82
CA SER A 942 10.19 -10.16 9.61
C SER A 942 11.40 -10.37 10.52
N LYS A 943 11.24 -11.10 11.64
CA LYS A 943 12.36 -11.49 12.52
C LYS A 943 13.39 -12.36 11.80
N VAL A 944 12.95 -13.26 10.93
CA VAL A 944 13.87 -14.12 10.14
C VAL A 944 14.73 -13.24 9.22
N MET A 945 14.11 -12.29 8.53
CA MET A 945 14.80 -11.34 7.66
C MET A 945 15.75 -10.42 8.43
N THR A 946 15.36 -10.03 9.66
CA THR A 946 16.22 -9.26 10.57
C THR A 946 17.46 -10.07 10.94
N SER A 947 17.32 -11.38 11.20
CA SER A 947 18.45 -12.27 11.47
C SER A 947 19.39 -12.43 10.27
N ILE A 948 18.85 -12.60 9.05
CA ILE A 948 19.65 -12.67 7.82
C ILE A 948 20.48 -11.39 7.62
N GLN A 949 19.87 -10.21 7.83
CA GLN A 949 20.60 -8.95 7.77
C GLN A 949 21.72 -8.86 8.80
N ASP A 950 21.45 -9.25 10.06
CA ASP A 950 22.44 -9.24 11.13
C ASP A 950 23.60 -10.18 10.82
N GLU A 951 23.33 -11.36 10.25
CA GLU A 951 24.33 -12.35 9.86
C GLU A 951 25.23 -11.82 8.72
N ILE A 952 24.64 -11.25 7.67
CA ILE A 952 25.40 -10.62 6.57
C ILE A 952 26.31 -9.53 7.12
N VAL A 953 25.78 -8.63 7.95
CA VAL A 953 26.55 -7.49 8.45
C VAL A 953 27.62 -7.92 9.45
N GLU A 954 27.36 -8.94 10.27
CA GLU A 954 28.38 -9.55 11.13
C GLU A 954 29.50 -10.20 10.31
N ALA A 955 29.15 -10.87 9.21
CA ALA A 955 30.13 -11.45 8.29
C ALA A 955 31.02 -10.36 7.66
N LEU A 956 30.43 -9.22 7.25
CA LEU A 956 31.17 -8.06 6.76
C LEU A 956 32.12 -7.49 7.84
N ALA A 957 31.63 -7.33 9.07
CA ALA A 957 32.43 -6.79 10.17
C ALA A 957 33.60 -7.71 10.55
N ASN A 958 33.42 -9.04 10.45
CA ASN A 958 34.46 -10.03 10.76
C ASN A 958 35.46 -10.27 9.62
N TYR A 959 35.19 -9.77 8.42
CA TYR A 959 35.99 -10.06 7.23
C TYR A 959 37.44 -9.54 7.37
N GLU A 960 38.38 -10.39 6.98
CA GLU A 960 39.82 -10.13 6.93
C GLU A 960 40.35 -10.78 5.65
N GLU A 961 41.18 -10.04 4.89
CA GLU A 961 41.66 -10.45 3.55
C GLU A 961 42.66 -11.61 3.56
#